data_AF-A0A3C1P8P9-F1
#
_entry.id   AF-A0A3C1P8P9-F1
#
_cell.length_a   1.000
_cell.length_b   1.000
_cell.length_c   1.000
_cell.angle_alpha   90.00
_cell.angle_beta   90.00
_cell.angle_gamma   90.00
#
_symmetry.space_group_name_H-M   'P 1'
#
loop_
_entity.id
_entity.type
_entity.pdbx_description
1 polymer ?
#
loop_
_entity_poly.entity_id
_entity_poly.type
_entity_poly.pdbx_seq_one_letter_code
_entity_poly.pdbx_strand_id
1 'polypeptide(L)'
;LEENLEEKTITPVSFPTPEVTEIPVPVAKISESMNTSAPVTISPESSYKIETIRVPTRNLDGLMTQTGELTVTKIRIAHRLNEIEDLVSLWEEWSRDAFVNRFVVHDLENNLNRHISENGTMGQLQNYYHRSTERLEQLGALINQLRNTFSEDIARLEIISDELEDGVRTLRLLPLSTIFNLFPRMVRDLSRQQGKEIELIISGGDTRADKRILEEMKDPLMHILRNAIDHGIETSEEREILGKPAIAKIKLRGYQTATHVVLEVNDDGRGLDLEKIKQIALKRGICQPEELLGMTPQQIHGLIFAPGFTTRTVVTEVSGRGVGMDVVRTNVERLKGIIQVESSSQKGCLFRIQLGTTLATAHVLIVSVKGISYAIPVEFVQMTRLVMSNEIFAIEGRETIVFENQPISVTKLADLLEIRLVQSQGESENKTSTETKSNLSISPSFIHKNESYSRTDASFPCIILKVGEEKLGLFVDALIDEQDVVLKPQSQLLKRVRNVAGATILGTGEVCIILSPQDLIKSIRKQAGVMVSPIVRSPSNIDQASDHKPVILLVEDSIATRTQEKRILEAAGYEVVTAVDGLDGFNKLSTRCFDAVVSDIQMPNLDGLGLATKIRQNQEYSELPIILVTSLASDEDKRKGAEAGANAYITKASFNQEVLIETLKRLV
;
A
#
# COMPACT_ATOMS: atom_id res chain seq x y z
N LEU A 1 -4.29 -61.87 58.91
CA LEU A 1 -4.22 -60.40 58.93
C LEU A 1 -2.90 -60.02 58.26
N GLU A 2 -2.62 -60.53 57.05
CA GLU A 2 -3.10 -60.02 55.73
C GLU A 2 -2.71 -58.55 55.60
N GLU A 3 -1.77 -58.12 54.76
CA GLU A 3 -1.53 -58.45 53.35
C GLU A 3 -0.04 -58.70 53.01
N ASN A 4 0.18 -59.56 52.01
CA ASN A 4 1.46 -60.14 51.60
C ASN A 4 2.07 -59.40 50.38
N LEU A 5 3.41 -59.43 50.32
CA LEU A 5 4.22 -59.22 49.12
C LEU A 5 3.89 -60.24 48.01
N GLU A 6 4.04 -59.88 46.73
CA GLU A 6 4.88 -60.61 45.75
C GLU A 6 4.90 -59.94 44.35
N GLU A 7 6.09 -59.88 43.75
CA GLU A 7 6.32 -59.74 42.31
C GLU A 7 5.79 -60.96 41.54
N LYS A 8 5.24 -60.80 40.31
CA LYS A 8 5.66 -61.54 39.11
C LYS A 8 4.80 -61.32 37.83
N THR A 9 5.53 -61.15 36.71
CA THR A 9 5.30 -61.61 35.31
C THR A 9 3.93 -61.44 34.63
N ILE A 10 3.96 -60.92 33.39
CA ILE A 10 2.92 -61.17 32.38
C ILE A 10 3.58 -61.67 31.08
N THR A 11 3.19 -62.88 30.66
CA THR A 11 3.41 -63.52 29.35
C THR A 11 2.09 -63.55 28.54
N PRO A 12 2.12 -63.84 27.22
CA PRO A 12 1.17 -63.32 26.22
C PRO A 12 0.01 -64.28 25.87
N VAL A 13 -1.02 -63.77 25.18
CA VAL A 13 -2.07 -64.58 24.51
C VAL A 13 -2.39 -64.05 23.10
N SER A 14 -2.56 -65.01 22.18
CA SER A 14 -2.71 -64.96 20.72
C SER A 14 -4.15 -64.72 20.21
N PHE A 15 -4.32 -64.20 18.98
CA PHE A 15 -5.52 -64.35 18.15
C PHE A 15 -5.18 -64.45 16.63
N PRO A 16 -6.08 -65.03 15.79
CA PRO A 16 -5.72 -65.79 14.58
C PRO A 16 -5.85 -65.03 13.23
N THR A 17 -5.29 -65.66 12.19
CA THR A 17 -5.22 -65.33 10.75
C THR A 17 -6.55 -65.42 9.98
N PRO A 18 -6.61 -64.82 8.77
CA PRO A 18 -7.14 -65.57 7.63
C PRO A 18 -6.31 -65.52 6.33
N GLU A 19 -6.64 -66.51 5.49
CA GLU A 19 -6.03 -67.12 4.29
C GLU A 19 -5.60 -66.26 3.10
N VAL A 20 -4.57 -66.78 2.41
CA VAL A 20 -4.09 -66.45 1.07
C VAL A 20 -4.46 -67.59 0.12
N THR A 21 -4.99 -67.28 -1.06
CA THR A 21 -5.16 -68.22 -2.18
C THR A 21 -4.32 -67.78 -3.37
N GLU A 22 -3.31 -68.59 -3.73
CA GLU A 22 -2.52 -68.54 -4.97
C GLU A 22 -3.30 -69.14 -6.17
N ILE A 23 -2.75 -68.99 -7.39
CA ILE A 23 -2.69 -69.95 -8.55
C ILE A 23 -2.51 -69.14 -9.88
N PRO A 24 -1.75 -69.58 -10.93
CA PRO A 24 -0.32 -69.91 -11.03
C PRO A 24 0.37 -69.21 -12.26
N VAL A 25 1.68 -69.35 -12.42
CA VAL A 25 2.44 -68.92 -13.62
C VAL A 25 2.75 -70.12 -14.53
N PRO A 26 2.62 -69.99 -15.86
CA PRO A 26 3.37 -70.85 -16.79
C PRO A 26 4.33 -70.07 -17.70
N VAL A 27 5.48 -70.70 -17.87
CA VAL A 27 6.73 -70.30 -18.54
C VAL A 27 6.62 -70.34 -20.08
N ALA A 28 7.31 -69.44 -20.79
CA ALA A 28 7.68 -69.64 -22.20
C ALA A 28 9.15 -69.28 -22.47
N LYS A 29 9.78 -70.13 -23.28
CA LYS A 29 11.22 -70.27 -23.56
C LYS A 29 11.82 -69.11 -24.37
N ILE A 30 13.09 -68.83 -24.08
CA ILE A 30 13.99 -67.98 -24.86
C ILE A 30 14.57 -68.80 -26.03
N SER A 31 14.50 -68.24 -27.25
CA SER A 31 15.32 -68.67 -28.39
C SER A 31 15.84 -67.43 -29.12
N GLU A 32 17.16 -67.33 -29.23
CA GLU A 32 17.90 -66.32 -29.99
C GLU A 32 17.76 -66.54 -31.50
N SER A 33 17.60 -65.46 -32.28
CA SER A 33 18.49 -65.13 -33.42
C SER A 33 18.04 -63.84 -34.14
N MET A 34 19.06 -63.10 -34.61
CA MET A 34 19.02 -61.82 -35.32
C MET A 34 18.27 -61.90 -36.68
N ASN A 35 17.57 -60.83 -37.10
CA ASN A 35 17.98 -59.92 -38.20
C ASN A 35 16.89 -58.89 -38.64
N THR A 36 17.38 -57.68 -38.93
CA THR A 36 16.97 -56.70 -39.98
C THR A 36 15.56 -56.06 -40.01
N SER A 37 15.53 -54.79 -39.56
CA SER A 37 14.99 -53.56 -40.19
C SER A 37 13.74 -53.55 -41.11
N ALA A 38 12.80 -52.67 -40.70
CA ALA A 38 11.84 -51.85 -41.47
C ALA A 38 10.34 -52.27 -41.45
N PRO A 39 9.41 -51.34 -41.70
CA PRO A 39 8.86 -50.38 -40.74
C PRO A 39 7.41 -50.73 -40.35
N VAL A 40 7.04 -50.61 -39.07
CA VAL A 40 5.66 -50.83 -38.62
C VAL A 40 4.91 -49.51 -38.61
N THR A 41 3.91 -49.44 -39.48
CA THR A 41 2.82 -48.46 -39.52
C THR A 41 2.15 -48.39 -38.15
N ILE A 42 2.31 -47.26 -37.44
CA ILE A 42 1.67 -47.05 -36.14
C ILE A 42 0.21 -46.63 -36.39
N SER A 43 -0.72 -47.50 -36.03
CA SER A 43 -2.15 -47.18 -35.89
C SER A 43 -2.37 -46.16 -34.76
N PRO A 44 -3.26 -45.16 -34.92
CA PRO A 44 -3.49 -44.13 -33.91
C PRO A 44 -4.60 -44.57 -32.94
N GLU A 45 -4.35 -45.59 -32.13
CA GLU A 45 -5.20 -45.88 -30.97
C GLU A 45 -4.34 -46.22 -29.76
N SER A 46 -3.64 -45.20 -29.23
CA SER A 46 -3.27 -45.22 -27.81
C SER A 46 -4.30 -44.37 -27.07
N SER A 47 -5.17 -45.06 -26.34
CA SER A 47 -6.04 -44.43 -25.36
C SER A 47 -5.17 -43.73 -24.31
N TYR A 48 -4.97 -42.44 -24.46
CA TYR A 48 -4.34 -41.59 -23.44
C TYR A 48 -5.33 -41.51 -22.26
N LYS A 49 -5.28 -42.47 -21.34
CA LYS A 49 -5.97 -42.37 -20.05
C LYS A 49 -5.22 -41.32 -19.23
N ILE A 50 -5.73 -40.11 -19.19
CA ILE A 50 -5.26 -39.11 -18.22
C ILE A 50 -5.67 -39.63 -16.83
N GLU A 51 -4.72 -40.18 -16.08
CA GLU A 51 -4.88 -40.57 -14.68
C GLU A 51 -4.99 -39.30 -13.83
N THR A 52 -6.19 -38.71 -13.79
CA THR A 52 -6.47 -37.57 -12.91
C THR A 52 -6.88 -38.06 -11.53
N ILE A 53 -6.15 -37.63 -10.49
CA ILE A 53 -6.50 -37.86 -9.09
C ILE A 53 -7.21 -36.61 -8.56
N ARG A 54 -8.44 -36.76 -8.08
CA ARG A 54 -9.18 -35.67 -7.44
C ARG A 54 -8.68 -35.49 -6.01
N VAL A 55 -7.84 -34.47 -5.80
CA VAL A 55 -7.32 -34.11 -4.47
C VAL A 55 -8.23 -33.07 -3.81
N PRO A 56 -8.67 -33.27 -2.56
CA PRO A 56 -9.37 -32.24 -1.79
C PRO A 56 -8.51 -30.98 -1.61
N THR A 57 -9.10 -29.79 -1.78
CA THR A 57 -8.35 -28.52 -1.67
C THR A 57 -7.68 -28.32 -0.32
N ARG A 58 -8.30 -28.77 0.77
CA ARG A 58 -7.71 -28.69 2.12
C ARG A 58 -6.33 -29.35 2.21
N ASN A 59 -6.08 -30.40 1.41
CA ASN A 59 -4.80 -31.10 1.42
C ASN A 59 -3.73 -30.25 0.70
N LEU A 60 -4.10 -29.60 -0.42
CA LEU A 60 -3.23 -28.66 -1.12
C LEU A 60 -2.97 -27.39 -0.28
N ASP A 61 -3.98 -26.87 0.42
CA ASP A 61 -3.81 -25.75 1.36
C ASP A 61 -2.91 -26.13 2.54
N GLY A 62 -3.01 -27.38 3.02
CA GLY A 62 -2.10 -27.93 4.03
C GLY A 62 -0.65 -28.02 3.56
N LEU A 63 -0.43 -28.54 2.34
CA LEU A 63 0.90 -28.57 1.72
C LEU A 63 1.48 -27.16 1.55
N MET A 64 0.69 -26.20 1.07
CA MET A 64 1.13 -24.79 0.98
C MET A 64 1.50 -24.20 2.33
N THR A 65 0.77 -24.55 3.39
CA THR A 65 1.12 -24.10 4.74
C THR A 65 2.46 -24.69 5.18
N GLN A 66 2.68 -25.98 4.91
CA GLN A 66 3.94 -26.66 5.24
C GLN A 66 5.12 -26.12 4.42
N THR A 67 4.94 -25.92 3.12
CA THR A 67 5.91 -25.22 2.27
C THR A 67 6.20 -23.84 2.82
N GLY A 68 5.17 -23.09 3.24
CA GLY A 68 5.34 -21.79 3.86
C GLY A 68 6.17 -21.81 5.15
N GLU A 69 5.97 -22.80 6.03
CA GLU A 69 6.81 -23.00 7.22
C GLU A 69 8.25 -23.43 6.84
N LEU A 70 8.41 -24.18 5.75
CA LEU A 70 9.71 -24.56 5.22
C LEU A 70 10.46 -23.33 4.70
N THR A 71 9.78 -22.43 3.97
CA THR A 71 10.34 -21.13 3.54
C THR A 71 10.76 -20.31 4.75
N VAL A 72 9.93 -20.21 5.80
CA VAL A 72 10.31 -19.50 7.04
C VAL A 72 11.55 -20.14 7.69
N THR A 73 11.62 -21.47 7.70
CA THR A 73 12.77 -22.21 8.23
C THR A 73 14.02 -21.95 7.39
N LYS A 74 13.91 -21.93 6.06
CA LYS A 74 14.98 -21.56 5.11
C LYS A 74 15.54 -20.17 5.45
N ILE A 75 14.68 -19.16 5.59
CA ILE A 75 15.13 -17.79 5.90
C ILE A 75 15.79 -17.73 7.29
N ARG A 76 15.28 -18.49 8.28
CA ARG A 76 15.91 -18.56 9.62
C ARG A 76 17.29 -19.19 9.59
N ILE A 77 17.49 -20.25 8.81
CA ILE A 77 18.79 -20.89 8.67
C ILE A 77 19.75 -19.95 7.93
N ALA A 78 19.28 -19.22 6.91
CA ALA A 78 20.08 -18.20 6.22
C ALA A 78 20.53 -17.09 7.20
N HIS A 79 19.67 -16.62 8.11
CA HIS A 79 20.07 -15.67 9.15
C HIS A 79 21.14 -16.24 10.10
N ARG A 80 21.09 -17.54 10.42
CA ARG A 80 22.15 -18.19 11.23
C ARG A 80 23.50 -18.22 10.52
N LEU A 81 23.52 -18.22 9.19
CA LEU A 81 24.77 -18.09 8.44
C LEU A 81 25.41 -16.72 8.66
N ASN A 82 24.62 -15.64 8.69
CA ASN A 82 25.13 -14.29 8.98
C ASN A 82 25.76 -14.22 10.39
N GLU A 83 25.14 -14.85 11.39
CA GLU A 83 25.74 -14.93 12.73
C GLU A 83 27.07 -15.71 12.74
N ILE A 84 27.20 -16.73 11.89
CA ILE A 84 28.47 -17.46 11.73
C ILE A 84 29.50 -16.56 11.03
N GLU A 85 29.11 -15.74 10.07
CA GLU A 85 30.00 -14.75 9.43
C GLU A 85 30.50 -13.69 10.41
N ASP A 86 29.66 -13.24 11.35
CA ASP A 86 30.08 -12.37 12.45
C ASP A 86 31.12 -13.06 13.35
N LEU A 87 30.91 -14.34 13.67
CA LEU A 87 31.88 -15.14 14.44
C LEU A 87 33.21 -15.32 13.69
N VAL A 88 33.17 -15.51 12.37
CA VAL A 88 34.38 -15.55 11.53
C VAL A 88 35.11 -14.22 11.60
N SER A 89 34.38 -13.11 11.48
CA SER A 89 34.96 -11.75 11.50
C SER A 89 35.65 -11.45 12.84
N LEU A 90 34.99 -11.79 13.96
CA LEU A 90 35.57 -11.68 15.30
C LEU A 90 36.81 -12.57 15.47
N TRP A 91 36.77 -13.80 14.95
CA TRP A 91 37.92 -14.69 14.98
C TRP A 91 39.09 -14.14 14.17
N GLU A 92 38.85 -13.59 12.97
CA GLU A 92 39.88 -12.98 12.15
C GLU A 92 40.52 -11.77 12.83
N GLU A 93 39.74 -10.95 13.52
CA GLU A 93 40.23 -9.84 14.33
C GLU A 93 41.13 -10.33 15.47
N TRP A 94 40.68 -11.30 16.26
CA TRP A 94 41.48 -11.90 17.33
C TRP A 94 42.75 -12.59 16.82
N SER A 95 42.68 -13.21 15.64
CA SER A 95 43.84 -13.85 14.99
C SER A 95 44.89 -12.82 14.59
N ARG A 96 44.46 -11.67 14.02
CA ARG A 96 45.35 -10.54 13.72
C ARG A 96 45.99 -9.97 14.99
N ASP A 97 45.21 -9.76 16.05
CA ASP A 97 45.72 -9.26 17.34
C ASP A 97 46.71 -10.24 17.99
N ALA A 98 46.40 -11.53 17.98
CA ALA A 98 47.29 -12.57 18.49
C ALA A 98 48.61 -12.61 17.69
N PHE A 99 48.55 -12.42 16.37
CA PHE A 99 49.74 -12.35 15.52
C PHE A 99 50.62 -11.14 15.84
N VAL A 100 50.03 -9.94 15.99
CA VAL A 100 50.77 -8.71 16.34
C VAL A 100 51.40 -8.83 17.74
N ASN A 101 50.62 -9.29 18.72
CA ASN A 101 51.08 -9.44 20.10
C ASN A 101 52.21 -10.47 20.25
N ARG A 102 52.28 -11.48 19.39
CA ARG A 102 53.39 -12.45 19.36
C ARG A 102 54.74 -11.76 19.14
N PHE A 103 54.81 -10.75 18.27
CA PHE A 103 56.06 -10.01 18.03
C PHE A 103 56.48 -9.18 19.24
N VAL A 104 55.52 -8.57 19.95
CA VAL A 104 55.77 -7.81 21.18
C VAL A 104 56.33 -8.71 22.27
N VAL A 105 55.75 -9.90 22.47
CA VAL A 105 56.23 -10.88 23.44
C VAL A 105 57.63 -11.38 23.10
N HIS A 106 57.89 -11.63 21.81
CA HIS A 106 59.20 -12.06 21.34
C HIS A 106 60.28 -10.97 21.45
N ASP A 107 59.92 -9.70 21.20
CA ASP A 107 60.83 -8.56 21.38
C ASP A 107 61.13 -8.32 22.87
N LEU A 108 60.13 -8.42 23.75
CA LEU A 108 60.33 -8.38 25.20
C LEU A 108 61.29 -9.49 25.67
N GLU A 109 61.16 -10.70 25.12
CA GLU A 109 62.06 -11.83 25.40
C GLU A 109 63.50 -11.53 24.98
N ASN A 110 63.71 -11.05 23.75
CA ASN A 110 65.02 -10.69 23.23
C ASN A 110 65.69 -9.57 24.05
N ASN A 111 64.91 -8.63 24.56
CA ASN A 111 65.40 -7.54 25.42
C ASN A 111 65.67 -7.99 26.87
N LEU A 112 64.92 -8.96 27.41
CA LEU A 112 65.13 -9.51 28.77
C LEU A 112 66.15 -10.66 28.84
N ASN A 113 66.52 -11.27 27.71
CA ASN A 113 67.38 -12.47 27.61
C ASN A 113 68.84 -12.31 28.07
N ARG A 114 69.20 -11.24 28.81
CA ARG A 114 70.51 -11.18 29.46
C ARG A 114 70.61 -11.98 30.76
N HIS A 115 69.52 -12.37 31.44
CA HIS A 115 69.65 -13.00 32.78
C HIS A 115 68.57 -14.00 33.29
N ILE A 116 67.67 -14.59 32.49
CA ILE A 116 66.58 -15.43 33.05
C ILE A 116 66.61 -16.86 32.50
N SER A 117 66.58 -17.84 33.41
CA SER A 117 66.57 -19.29 33.17
C SER A 117 65.27 -19.76 32.50
N GLU A 118 65.34 -20.82 31.68
CA GLU A 118 64.23 -21.45 30.94
C GLU A 118 62.99 -21.84 31.78
N ASN A 119 63.11 -21.93 33.11
CA ASN A 119 62.02 -22.22 34.05
C ASN A 119 61.36 -20.97 34.69
N GLY A 120 61.70 -19.78 34.21
CA GLY A 120 61.17 -18.51 34.72
C GLY A 120 59.73 -18.21 34.26
N THR A 121 59.14 -17.17 34.84
CA THR A 121 57.81 -16.64 34.48
C THR A 121 57.67 -16.35 32.98
N MET A 122 58.77 -16.02 32.29
CA MET A 122 58.78 -15.75 30.84
C MET A 122 58.52 -17.01 29.99
N GLY A 123 59.09 -18.17 30.36
CA GLY A 123 58.83 -19.44 29.66
C GLY A 123 57.38 -19.91 29.87
N GLN A 124 56.79 -19.63 31.04
CA GLN A 124 55.37 -19.88 31.27
C GLN A 124 54.46 -19.00 30.39
N LEU A 125 54.83 -17.72 30.21
CA LEU A 125 54.12 -16.79 29.34
C LEU A 125 54.21 -17.23 27.87
N GLN A 126 55.38 -17.63 27.39
CA GLN A 126 55.59 -18.14 26.03
C GLN A 126 54.75 -19.41 25.78
N ASN A 127 54.76 -20.35 26.71
CA ASN A 127 53.93 -21.55 26.65
C ASN A 127 52.43 -21.24 26.71
N TYR A 128 52.02 -20.17 27.39
CA TYR A 128 50.63 -19.70 27.39
C TYR A 128 50.23 -19.10 26.04
N TYR A 129 51.07 -18.22 25.46
CA TYR A 129 50.81 -17.64 24.14
C TYR A 129 50.75 -18.71 23.06
N HIS A 130 51.72 -19.63 23.02
CA HIS A 130 51.75 -20.71 22.04
C HIS A 130 50.47 -21.57 22.09
N ARG A 131 50.07 -22.03 23.29
CA ARG A 131 48.81 -22.78 23.48
C ARG A 131 47.57 -21.97 23.12
N SER A 132 47.58 -20.66 23.35
CA SER A 132 46.46 -19.78 23.02
C SER A 132 46.33 -19.59 21.51
N THR A 133 47.44 -19.44 20.80
CA THR A 133 47.46 -19.36 19.33
C THR A 133 47.02 -20.67 18.68
N GLU A 134 47.49 -21.83 19.16
CA GLU A 134 47.04 -23.14 18.65
C GLU A 134 45.53 -23.33 18.84
N ARG A 135 44.98 -22.96 20.00
CA ARG A 135 43.53 -23.00 20.25
C ARG A 135 42.76 -22.06 19.33
N LEU A 136 43.31 -20.87 19.06
CA LEU A 136 42.70 -19.91 18.15
C LEU A 136 42.68 -20.43 16.71
N GLU A 137 43.76 -21.04 16.23
CA GLU A 137 43.81 -21.70 14.91
C GLU A 137 42.79 -22.85 14.82
N GLN A 138 42.69 -23.70 15.85
CA GLN A 138 41.70 -24.77 15.92
C GLN A 138 40.26 -24.23 15.90
N LEU A 139 39.98 -23.16 16.66
CA LEU A 139 38.69 -22.50 16.66
C LEU A 139 38.34 -21.97 15.26
N GLY A 140 39.30 -21.35 14.59
CA GLY A 140 39.15 -20.88 13.21
C GLY A 140 38.82 -21.99 12.22
N ALA A 141 39.52 -23.12 12.32
CA ALA A 141 39.24 -24.29 11.48
C ALA A 141 37.81 -24.83 11.70
N LEU A 142 37.37 -24.92 12.96
CA LEU A 142 36.03 -25.38 13.31
C LEU A 142 34.94 -24.42 12.81
N ILE A 143 35.11 -23.11 13.00
CA ILE A 143 34.14 -22.11 12.53
C ILE A 143 34.07 -22.11 10.99
N ASN A 144 35.21 -22.16 10.29
CA ASN A 144 35.22 -22.21 8.83
C ASN A 144 34.60 -23.49 8.28
N GLN A 145 34.84 -24.64 8.93
CA GLN A 145 34.19 -25.90 8.57
C GLN A 145 32.67 -25.80 8.77
N LEU A 146 32.23 -25.27 9.92
CA LEU A 146 30.82 -25.06 10.21
C LEU A 146 30.16 -24.14 9.16
N ARG A 147 30.80 -23.01 8.83
CA ARG A 147 30.32 -22.08 7.78
C ARG A 147 30.14 -22.78 6.45
N ASN A 148 31.15 -23.54 6.00
CA ASN A 148 31.09 -24.22 4.70
C ASN A 148 29.99 -25.28 4.66
N THR A 149 29.88 -26.12 5.70
CA THR A 149 28.82 -27.13 5.79
C THR A 149 27.43 -26.49 5.85
N PHE A 150 27.24 -25.44 6.65
CA PHE A 150 25.97 -24.71 6.69
C PHE A 150 25.61 -24.07 5.35
N SER A 151 26.59 -23.47 4.66
CA SER A 151 26.36 -22.88 3.34
C SER A 151 25.93 -23.93 2.31
N GLU A 152 26.52 -25.13 2.32
CA GLU A 152 26.12 -26.23 1.44
C GLU A 152 24.72 -26.76 1.77
N ASP A 153 24.40 -26.93 3.07
CA ASP A 153 23.09 -27.40 3.51
C ASP A 153 21.97 -26.40 3.19
N ILE A 154 22.24 -25.10 3.33
CA ILE A 154 21.31 -24.02 2.95
C ILE A 154 21.03 -24.07 1.44
N ALA A 155 22.08 -24.17 0.60
CA ALA A 155 21.91 -24.21 -0.84
C ALA A 155 21.10 -25.44 -1.30
N ARG A 156 21.30 -26.59 -0.65
CA ARG A 156 20.48 -27.80 -0.92
C ARG A 156 19.04 -27.63 -0.47
N LEU A 157 18.82 -27.07 0.73
CA LEU A 157 17.49 -26.83 1.25
C LEU A 157 16.72 -25.84 0.37
N GLU A 158 17.41 -24.82 -0.15
CA GLU A 158 16.87 -23.85 -1.10
C GLU A 158 16.33 -24.54 -2.36
N ILE A 159 17.15 -25.35 -3.04
CA ILE A 159 16.73 -26.07 -4.25
C ILE A 159 15.51 -26.96 -3.98
N ILE A 160 15.55 -27.78 -2.91
CA ILE A 160 14.46 -28.73 -2.60
C ILE A 160 13.18 -27.98 -2.20
N SER A 161 13.31 -26.91 -1.41
CA SER A 161 12.17 -26.11 -0.97
C SER A 161 11.51 -25.41 -2.14
N ASP A 162 12.29 -24.83 -3.05
CA ASP A 162 11.78 -24.10 -4.21
C ASP A 162 11.11 -25.08 -5.20
N GLU A 163 11.70 -26.25 -5.46
CA GLU A 163 11.08 -27.32 -6.26
C GLU A 163 9.76 -27.82 -5.67
N LEU A 164 9.70 -27.97 -4.34
CA LEU A 164 8.48 -28.37 -3.65
C LEU A 164 7.40 -27.27 -3.74
N GLU A 165 7.78 -26.01 -3.57
CA GLU A 165 6.89 -24.87 -3.69
C GLU A 165 6.28 -24.76 -5.10
N ASP A 166 7.11 -24.85 -6.13
CA ASP A 166 6.67 -24.83 -7.52
C ASP A 166 5.80 -26.05 -7.89
N GLY A 167 6.13 -27.22 -7.36
CA GLY A 167 5.33 -28.43 -7.51
C GLY A 167 3.93 -28.26 -6.92
N VAL A 168 3.83 -27.82 -5.66
CA VAL A 168 2.54 -27.59 -4.99
C VAL A 168 1.75 -26.46 -5.67
N ARG A 169 2.43 -25.40 -6.12
CA ARG A 169 1.84 -24.30 -6.89
C ARG A 169 1.18 -24.81 -8.17
N THR A 170 1.91 -25.58 -8.96
CA THR A 170 1.45 -26.09 -10.25
C THR A 170 0.24 -27.02 -10.10
N LEU A 171 0.17 -27.81 -9.01
CA LEU A 171 -0.97 -28.69 -8.71
C LEU A 171 -2.28 -27.93 -8.44
N ARG A 172 -2.21 -26.66 -8.01
CA ARG A 172 -3.38 -25.81 -7.73
C ARG A 172 -3.91 -25.08 -8.97
N LEU A 173 -3.12 -25.05 -10.05
CA LEU A 173 -3.46 -24.32 -11.26
C LEU A 173 -4.44 -25.10 -12.15
N LEU A 174 -5.60 -24.49 -12.37
CA LEU A 174 -6.67 -25.00 -13.23
C LEU A 174 -6.86 -24.09 -14.45
N PRO A 175 -7.29 -24.62 -15.60
CA PRO A 175 -7.55 -23.81 -16.79
C PRO A 175 -8.77 -22.91 -16.60
N LEU A 176 -8.72 -21.68 -17.13
CA LEU A 176 -9.84 -20.71 -17.15
C LEU A 176 -11.10 -21.28 -17.80
N SER A 177 -10.97 -22.24 -18.72
CA SER A 177 -12.09 -22.96 -19.35
C SER A 177 -13.06 -23.57 -18.36
N THR A 178 -12.60 -23.93 -17.16
CA THR A 178 -13.42 -24.45 -16.06
C THR A 178 -14.58 -23.51 -15.71
N ILE A 179 -14.35 -22.19 -15.73
CA ILE A 179 -15.38 -21.18 -15.49
C ILE A 179 -15.96 -20.61 -16.78
N PHE A 180 -15.15 -20.45 -17.83
CA PHE A 180 -15.61 -19.87 -19.09
C PHE A 180 -16.70 -20.73 -19.75
N ASN A 181 -16.65 -22.05 -19.60
CA ASN A 181 -17.66 -22.97 -20.14
C ASN A 181 -19.04 -22.84 -19.49
N LEU A 182 -19.17 -22.14 -18.35
CA LEU A 182 -20.44 -21.89 -17.67
C LEU A 182 -21.24 -20.76 -18.33
N PHE A 183 -20.56 -19.79 -18.94
CA PHE A 183 -21.18 -18.55 -19.43
C PHE A 183 -21.98 -18.70 -20.75
N PRO A 184 -21.62 -19.55 -21.73
CA PRO A 184 -22.38 -19.67 -22.98
C PRO A 184 -23.87 -19.96 -22.80
N ARG A 185 -24.24 -20.83 -21.84
CA ARG A 185 -25.66 -21.12 -21.55
C ARG A 185 -26.36 -19.89 -20.99
N MET A 186 -25.75 -19.25 -19.99
CA MET A 186 -26.30 -18.04 -19.38
C MET A 186 -26.49 -16.90 -20.39
N VAL A 187 -25.51 -16.65 -21.26
CA VAL A 187 -25.60 -15.59 -22.26
C VAL A 187 -26.73 -15.86 -23.24
N ARG A 188 -26.93 -17.12 -23.68
CA ARG A 188 -28.07 -17.49 -24.55
C ARG A 188 -29.41 -17.30 -23.86
N ASP A 189 -29.53 -17.67 -22.59
CA ASP A 189 -30.77 -17.54 -21.83
C ASP A 189 -31.14 -16.06 -21.61
N LEU A 190 -30.17 -15.22 -21.25
CA LEU A 190 -30.36 -13.77 -21.10
C LEU A 190 -30.65 -13.07 -22.44
N SER A 191 -29.95 -13.48 -23.50
CA SER A 191 -30.18 -13.00 -24.87
C SER A 191 -31.63 -13.23 -25.32
N ARG A 192 -32.17 -14.43 -25.07
CA ARG A 192 -33.58 -14.76 -25.36
C ARG A 192 -34.55 -13.97 -24.51
N GLN A 193 -34.26 -13.81 -23.21
CA GLN A 193 -35.13 -13.08 -22.29
C GLN A 193 -35.24 -11.58 -22.64
N GLN A 194 -34.14 -10.98 -23.11
CA GLN A 194 -34.08 -9.56 -23.46
C GLN A 194 -34.37 -9.28 -24.95
N GLY A 195 -34.57 -10.30 -25.77
CA GLY A 195 -34.82 -10.15 -27.21
C GLY A 195 -33.64 -9.59 -28.00
N LYS A 196 -32.41 -9.93 -27.63
CA LYS A 196 -31.18 -9.42 -28.26
C LYS A 196 -30.37 -10.57 -28.87
N GLU A 197 -29.87 -10.43 -30.08
CA GLU A 197 -29.00 -11.44 -30.70
C GLU A 197 -27.53 -11.22 -30.32
N ILE A 198 -26.91 -12.21 -29.68
CA ILE A 198 -25.56 -12.06 -29.09
C ILE A 198 -24.71 -13.30 -29.37
N GLU A 199 -23.50 -13.06 -29.87
CA GLU A 199 -22.43 -14.04 -30.03
C GLU A 199 -21.38 -13.85 -28.92
N LEU A 200 -21.14 -14.91 -28.13
CA LEU A 200 -20.07 -14.94 -27.11
C LEU A 200 -18.83 -15.62 -27.69
N ILE A 201 -17.73 -14.87 -27.81
CA ILE A 201 -16.44 -15.35 -28.27
C ILE A 201 -15.53 -15.53 -27.07
N ILE A 202 -15.11 -16.76 -26.79
CA ILE A 202 -14.21 -17.08 -25.69
C ILE A 202 -12.82 -17.35 -26.26
N SER A 203 -11.79 -16.74 -25.67
CA SER A 203 -10.39 -16.97 -26.05
C SER A 203 -9.49 -17.12 -24.83
N GLY A 204 -8.44 -17.94 -24.96
CA GLY A 204 -7.47 -18.17 -23.89
C GLY A 204 -7.99 -19.02 -22.72
N GLY A 205 -8.94 -19.92 -22.98
CA GLY A 205 -9.48 -20.85 -21.99
C GLY A 205 -8.43 -21.82 -21.39
N ASP A 206 -7.34 -22.09 -22.11
CA ASP A 206 -6.26 -22.98 -21.64
C ASP A 206 -5.29 -22.28 -20.67
N THR A 207 -5.39 -20.96 -20.52
CA THR A 207 -4.61 -20.20 -19.54
C THR A 207 -4.88 -20.76 -18.14
N ARG A 208 -3.83 -21.01 -17.37
CA ARG A 208 -3.94 -21.63 -16.04
C ARG A 208 -3.93 -20.55 -14.96
N ALA A 209 -4.80 -20.70 -13.96
CA ALA A 209 -4.91 -19.80 -12.82
C ALA A 209 -5.20 -20.58 -11.53
N ASP A 210 -4.92 -19.97 -10.39
CA ASP A 210 -5.23 -20.57 -9.08
C ASP A 210 -6.73 -20.89 -8.95
N LYS A 211 -7.07 -22.07 -8.45
CA LYS A 211 -8.47 -22.47 -8.21
C LYS A 211 -9.28 -21.42 -7.44
N ARG A 212 -8.69 -20.76 -6.44
CA ARG A 212 -9.36 -19.72 -5.64
C ARG A 212 -9.69 -18.49 -6.47
N ILE A 213 -8.81 -18.11 -7.41
CA ILE A 213 -9.08 -17.06 -8.39
C ILE A 213 -10.30 -17.46 -9.23
N LEU A 214 -10.34 -18.69 -9.75
CA LEU A 214 -11.46 -19.16 -10.57
C LEU A 214 -12.80 -19.10 -9.82
N GLU A 215 -12.83 -19.59 -8.58
CA GLU A 215 -14.05 -19.65 -7.76
C GLU A 215 -14.58 -18.26 -7.41
N GLU A 216 -13.71 -17.35 -6.97
CA GLU A 216 -14.10 -15.98 -6.58
C GLU A 216 -14.39 -15.08 -7.79
N MET A 217 -13.80 -15.35 -8.97
CA MET A 217 -14.03 -14.59 -10.20
C MET A 217 -15.30 -14.99 -10.96
N LYS A 218 -15.91 -16.13 -10.62
CA LYS A 218 -17.14 -16.60 -11.25
C LYS A 218 -18.26 -15.56 -11.19
N ASP A 219 -18.56 -15.05 -9.99
CA ASP A 219 -19.67 -14.11 -9.77
C ASP A 219 -19.38 -12.71 -10.36
N PRO A 220 -18.16 -12.13 -10.18
CA PRO A 220 -17.75 -10.90 -10.86
C PRO A 220 -17.93 -10.92 -12.38
N LEU A 221 -17.42 -11.97 -13.05
CA LEU A 221 -17.54 -12.10 -14.51
C LEU A 221 -19.00 -12.29 -14.93
N MET A 222 -19.77 -13.08 -14.18
CA MET A 222 -21.20 -13.24 -14.40
C MET A 222 -21.92 -11.89 -14.38
N HIS A 223 -21.59 -11.04 -13.42
CA HIS A 223 -22.23 -9.75 -13.25
C HIS A 223 -21.84 -8.75 -14.36
N ILE A 224 -20.57 -8.70 -14.75
CA ILE A 224 -20.11 -7.87 -15.88
C ILE A 224 -20.81 -8.30 -17.17
N LEU A 225 -20.86 -9.61 -17.47
CA LEU A 225 -21.55 -10.14 -18.64
C LEU A 225 -23.05 -9.81 -18.63
N ARG A 226 -23.72 -9.94 -17.48
CA ARG A 226 -25.13 -9.56 -17.34
C ARG A 226 -25.34 -8.06 -17.62
N ASN A 227 -24.49 -7.19 -17.09
CA ASN A 227 -24.60 -5.75 -17.32
C ASN A 227 -24.37 -5.38 -18.80
N ALA A 228 -23.42 -6.04 -19.47
CA ALA A 228 -23.22 -5.90 -20.90
C ALA A 228 -24.48 -6.28 -21.68
N ILE A 229 -25.16 -7.37 -21.32
CA ILE A 229 -26.38 -7.82 -22.01
C ILE A 229 -27.60 -6.95 -21.67
N ASP A 230 -27.83 -6.62 -20.40
CA ASP A 230 -29.01 -5.88 -19.95
C ASP A 230 -28.96 -4.43 -20.42
N HIS A 231 -27.84 -3.74 -20.24
CA HIS A 231 -27.72 -2.29 -20.41
C HIS A 231 -26.75 -1.87 -21.53
N GLY A 232 -25.71 -2.67 -21.81
CA GLY A 232 -24.70 -2.32 -22.82
C GLY A 232 -25.18 -2.54 -24.25
N ILE A 233 -25.64 -3.74 -24.57
CA ILE A 233 -26.01 -4.16 -25.93
C ILE A 233 -27.39 -3.63 -26.32
N GLU A 234 -27.50 -3.07 -27.51
CA GLU A 234 -28.74 -2.59 -28.12
C GLU A 234 -29.54 -3.75 -28.75
N THR A 235 -30.84 -3.54 -29.04
CA THR A 235 -31.64 -4.54 -29.77
C THR A 235 -31.20 -4.62 -31.23
N SER A 236 -31.54 -5.70 -31.94
CA SER A 236 -31.16 -5.88 -33.34
C SER A 236 -31.64 -4.71 -34.22
N GLU A 237 -32.87 -4.21 -33.97
CA GLU A 237 -33.45 -3.05 -34.65
C GLU A 237 -32.65 -1.75 -34.38
N GLU A 238 -32.31 -1.47 -33.12
CA GLU A 238 -31.49 -0.31 -32.75
C GLU A 238 -30.10 -0.37 -33.39
N ARG A 239 -29.52 -1.57 -33.51
CA ARG A 239 -28.19 -1.76 -34.12
C ARG A 239 -28.19 -1.50 -35.61
N GLU A 240 -29.23 -1.94 -36.33
CA GLU A 240 -29.36 -1.66 -37.76
C GLU A 240 -29.49 -0.16 -38.04
N ILE A 241 -30.27 0.56 -37.23
CA ILE A 241 -30.41 2.03 -37.31
C ILE A 241 -29.06 2.73 -37.11
N LEU A 242 -28.23 2.21 -36.21
CA LEU A 242 -26.88 2.72 -35.92
C LEU A 242 -25.80 2.22 -36.90
N GLY A 243 -26.17 1.45 -37.92
CA GLY A 243 -25.23 0.89 -38.90
C GLY A 243 -24.30 -0.19 -38.34
N LYS A 244 -24.66 -0.80 -37.20
CA LYS A 244 -23.92 -1.89 -36.56
C LYS A 244 -24.43 -3.26 -37.03
N PRO A 245 -23.63 -4.34 -36.95
CA PRO A 245 -24.12 -5.69 -37.20
C PRO A 245 -25.26 -6.06 -36.26
N ALA A 246 -26.30 -6.71 -36.79
CA ALA A 246 -27.48 -7.13 -36.01
C ALA A 246 -27.12 -8.06 -34.84
N ILE A 247 -26.15 -8.95 -35.03
CA ILE A 247 -25.60 -9.82 -33.97
C ILE A 247 -24.52 -9.05 -33.21
N ALA A 248 -24.75 -8.79 -31.92
CA ALA A 248 -23.77 -8.18 -31.03
C ALA A 248 -22.68 -9.17 -30.62
N LYS A 249 -21.47 -8.67 -30.36
CA LYS A 249 -20.32 -9.51 -30.00
C LYS A 249 -19.82 -9.19 -28.60
N ILE A 250 -19.79 -10.21 -27.75
CA ILE A 250 -19.11 -10.16 -26.46
C ILE A 250 -17.86 -11.04 -26.55
N LYS A 251 -16.69 -10.48 -26.28
CA LYS A 251 -15.42 -11.20 -26.23
C LYS A 251 -15.00 -11.35 -24.78
N LEU A 252 -14.85 -12.61 -24.34
CA LEU A 252 -14.25 -12.98 -23.06
C LEU A 252 -12.86 -13.55 -23.34
N ARG A 253 -11.82 -12.87 -22.85
CA ARG A 253 -10.43 -13.26 -23.07
C ARG A 253 -9.72 -13.42 -21.74
N GLY A 254 -8.95 -14.49 -21.61
CA GLY A 254 -8.03 -14.68 -20.50
C GLY A 254 -6.62 -14.92 -21.01
N TYR A 255 -5.62 -14.26 -20.43
CA TYR A 255 -4.21 -14.55 -20.72
C TYR A 255 -3.37 -14.31 -19.47
N GLN A 256 -2.21 -14.96 -19.42
CA GLN A 256 -1.26 -14.80 -18.35
C GLN A 256 -0.07 -13.99 -18.85
N THR A 257 0.30 -12.98 -18.08
CA THR A 257 1.58 -12.27 -18.16
C THR A 257 2.56 -12.89 -17.18
N ALA A 258 3.82 -12.46 -17.14
CA ALA A 258 4.81 -13.01 -16.21
C ALA A 258 4.34 -12.99 -14.74
N THR A 259 3.65 -11.91 -14.33
CA THR A 259 3.29 -11.67 -12.93
C THR A 259 1.78 -11.71 -12.66
N HIS A 260 0.94 -11.50 -13.69
CA HIS A 260 -0.51 -11.38 -13.53
C HIS A 260 -1.30 -12.28 -14.49
N VAL A 261 -2.44 -12.79 -14.01
CA VAL A 261 -3.52 -13.31 -14.86
C VAL A 261 -4.45 -12.14 -15.21
N VAL A 262 -4.64 -11.91 -16.50
CA VAL A 262 -5.48 -10.82 -17.02
C VAL A 262 -6.75 -11.42 -17.63
N LEU A 263 -7.89 -10.90 -17.19
CA LEU A 263 -9.22 -11.25 -17.69
C LEU A 263 -9.84 -10.00 -18.33
N GLU A 264 -10.26 -10.12 -19.57
CA GLU A 264 -10.86 -9.05 -20.35
C GLU A 264 -12.27 -9.43 -20.78
N VAL A 265 -13.23 -8.53 -20.55
CA VAL A 265 -14.61 -8.63 -21.06
C VAL A 265 -14.86 -7.41 -21.93
N ASN A 266 -15.04 -7.63 -23.23
CA ASN A 266 -15.27 -6.58 -24.21
C ASN A 266 -16.61 -6.77 -24.91
N ASP A 267 -17.48 -5.77 -24.89
CA ASP A 267 -18.68 -5.69 -25.71
C ASP A 267 -18.54 -4.65 -26.82
N ASP A 268 -19.38 -4.74 -27.85
CA ASP A 268 -19.50 -3.77 -28.96
C ASP A 268 -20.82 -2.98 -28.89
N GLY A 269 -21.34 -2.79 -27.68
CA GLY A 269 -22.61 -2.14 -27.42
C GLY A 269 -22.55 -0.61 -27.50
N ARG A 270 -23.47 0.05 -26.79
CA ARG A 270 -23.60 1.52 -26.80
C ARG A 270 -22.48 2.23 -26.04
N GLY A 271 -21.72 1.51 -25.23
CA GLY A 271 -20.73 2.06 -24.31
C GLY A 271 -21.36 2.76 -23.10
N LEU A 272 -20.52 3.36 -22.26
CA LEU A 272 -20.93 4.10 -21.08
C LEU A 272 -21.24 5.56 -21.42
N ASP A 273 -22.41 6.02 -21.00
CA ASP A 273 -22.85 7.41 -21.16
C ASP A 273 -22.22 8.27 -20.06
N LEU A 274 -21.16 9.00 -20.42
CA LEU A 274 -20.43 9.88 -19.52
C LEU A 274 -21.36 10.88 -18.83
N GLU A 275 -22.27 11.50 -19.57
CA GLU A 275 -23.12 12.55 -19.01
C GLU A 275 -24.09 11.97 -17.98
N LYS A 276 -24.69 10.80 -18.25
CA LYS A 276 -25.52 10.11 -17.25
C LYS A 276 -24.74 9.70 -16.02
N ILE A 277 -23.49 9.24 -16.17
CA ILE A 277 -22.63 8.88 -15.03
C ILE A 277 -22.38 10.12 -14.16
N LYS A 278 -22.04 11.26 -14.77
CA LYS A 278 -21.87 12.53 -14.05
C LYS A 278 -23.13 12.94 -13.29
N GLN A 279 -24.29 12.90 -13.95
CA GLN A 279 -25.57 13.26 -13.32
C GLN A 279 -25.95 12.32 -12.15
N ILE A 280 -25.71 11.02 -12.29
CA ILE A 280 -25.97 10.06 -11.20
C ILE A 280 -25.00 10.27 -10.03
N ALA A 281 -23.72 10.53 -10.34
CA ALA A 281 -22.71 10.80 -9.33
C ALA A 281 -23.03 12.07 -8.54
N LEU A 282 -23.46 13.15 -9.21
CA LEU A 282 -23.96 14.38 -8.59
C LEU A 282 -25.19 14.14 -7.73
N LYS A 283 -26.22 13.48 -8.30
CA LYS A 283 -27.49 13.24 -7.60
C LYS A 283 -27.31 12.43 -6.32
N ARG A 284 -26.33 11.52 -6.29
CA ARG A 284 -26.03 10.67 -5.13
C ARG A 284 -24.94 11.24 -4.21
N GLY A 285 -24.39 12.42 -4.52
CA GLY A 285 -23.34 13.05 -3.72
C GLY A 285 -22.04 12.22 -3.68
N ILE A 286 -21.74 11.47 -4.75
CA ILE A 286 -20.51 10.67 -4.85
C ILE A 286 -19.30 11.56 -5.15
N CYS A 287 -19.50 12.66 -5.88
CA CYS A 287 -18.49 13.68 -6.17
C CYS A 287 -19.15 15.05 -6.29
N GLN A 288 -18.37 16.11 -6.07
CA GLN A 288 -18.85 17.50 -6.22
C GLN A 288 -18.79 17.97 -7.68
N PRO A 289 -19.62 18.96 -8.09
CA PRO A 289 -19.62 19.49 -9.45
C PRO A 289 -18.26 20.00 -9.92
N GLU A 290 -17.47 20.55 -9.00
CA GLU A 290 -16.14 21.11 -9.24
C GLU A 290 -15.11 20.00 -9.55
N GLU A 291 -15.17 18.89 -8.82
CA GLU A 291 -14.30 17.72 -9.02
C GLU A 291 -14.55 17.06 -10.39
N LEU A 292 -15.80 17.07 -10.86
CA LEU A 292 -16.19 16.49 -12.16
C LEU A 292 -15.64 17.25 -13.38
N LEU A 293 -15.32 18.53 -13.24
CA LEU A 293 -14.77 19.36 -14.32
C LEU A 293 -13.28 19.06 -14.57
N GLY A 294 -12.55 18.60 -13.55
CA GLY A 294 -11.12 18.25 -13.65
C GLY A 294 -10.84 16.77 -13.99
N MET A 295 -11.87 15.91 -13.97
CA MET A 295 -11.67 14.47 -14.17
C MET A 295 -11.48 14.08 -15.64
N THR A 296 -10.56 13.13 -15.87
CA THR A 296 -10.40 12.48 -17.17
C THR A 296 -11.57 11.52 -17.46
N PRO A 297 -11.84 11.18 -18.74
CA PRO A 297 -12.87 10.20 -19.09
C PRO A 297 -12.69 8.85 -18.39
N GLN A 298 -11.44 8.38 -18.20
CA GLN A 298 -11.17 7.15 -17.45
C GLN A 298 -11.57 7.27 -15.98
N GLN A 299 -11.28 8.39 -15.33
CA GLN A 299 -11.67 8.64 -13.94
C GLN A 299 -13.19 8.67 -13.79
N ILE A 300 -13.91 9.29 -14.75
CA ILE A 300 -15.37 9.32 -14.77
C ILE A 300 -15.93 7.90 -14.92
N HIS A 301 -15.40 7.07 -15.83
CA HIS A 301 -15.83 5.68 -15.92
C HIS A 301 -15.53 4.90 -14.63
N GLY A 302 -14.44 5.22 -13.93
CA GLY A 302 -14.09 4.63 -12.64
C GLY A 302 -15.12 4.87 -11.54
N LEU A 303 -15.96 5.90 -11.65
CA LEU A 303 -17.04 6.20 -10.68
C LEU A 303 -18.12 5.13 -10.64
N ILE A 304 -18.26 4.30 -11.69
CA ILE A 304 -19.26 3.22 -11.69
C ILE A 304 -19.05 2.20 -10.57
N PHE A 305 -17.81 2.10 -10.07
CA PHE A 305 -17.43 1.19 -9.00
C PHE A 305 -17.52 1.84 -7.61
N ALA A 306 -17.95 3.10 -7.52
CA ALA A 306 -18.11 3.77 -6.23
C ALA A 306 -19.22 3.10 -5.40
N PRO A 307 -19.07 2.99 -4.07
CA PRO A 307 -20.09 2.40 -3.21
C PRO A 307 -21.44 3.08 -3.41
N GLY A 308 -22.50 2.29 -3.65
CA GLY A 308 -23.84 2.85 -3.86
C GLY A 308 -24.09 3.48 -5.24
N PHE A 309 -23.14 3.37 -6.17
CA PHE A 309 -23.38 3.68 -7.59
C PHE A 309 -24.20 2.54 -8.21
N THR A 310 -25.52 2.74 -8.33
CA THR A 310 -26.41 1.82 -9.05
C THR A 310 -27.38 2.59 -9.94
N THR A 311 -27.53 2.11 -11.16
CA THR A 311 -28.40 2.66 -12.19
C THR A 311 -29.85 2.17 -12.08
N ARG A 312 -30.14 1.17 -11.22
CA ARG A 312 -31.50 0.64 -11.05
C ARG A 312 -32.30 1.45 -10.04
N THR A 313 -33.45 1.95 -10.48
CA THR A 313 -34.48 2.61 -9.65
C THR A 313 -35.41 1.62 -8.94
N VAL A 314 -35.35 0.33 -9.29
CA VAL A 314 -36.19 -0.73 -8.69
C VAL A 314 -35.31 -1.89 -8.22
N VAL A 315 -35.42 -2.24 -6.94
CA VAL A 315 -34.80 -3.42 -6.33
C VAL A 315 -35.55 -4.65 -6.84
N THR A 316 -34.96 -5.41 -7.76
CA THR A 316 -35.54 -6.70 -8.17
C THR A 316 -35.09 -7.81 -7.23
N GLU A 317 -36.05 -8.55 -6.67
CA GLU A 317 -35.88 -9.52 -5.57
C GLU A 317 -35.12 -10.82 -5.92
N VAL A 318 -34.59 -10.97 -7.13
CA VAL A 318 -34.09 -12.29 -7.60
C VAL A 318 -32.65 -12.59 -7.17
N SER A 319 -31.97 -11.68 -6.48
CA SER A 319 -30.71 -11.98 -5.78
C SER A 319 -30.55 -10.99 -4.64
N GLY A 320 -31.00 -11.36 -3.45
CA GLY A 320 -31.17 -10.51 -2.26
C GLY A 320 -29.91 -9.88 -1.65
N ARG A 321 -29.07 -9.20 -2.45
CA ARG A 321 -27.95 -8.36 -1.98
C ARG A 321 -27.72 -7.06 -2.74
N GLY A 322 -28.55 -6.71 -3.74
CA GLY A 322 -28.38 -5.42 -4.45
C GLY A 322 -26.97 -5.26 -5.04
N VAL A 323 -26.56 -6.22 -5.86
CA VAL A 323 -25.18 -6.30 -6.38
C VAL A 323 -24.97 -5.22 -7.43
N GLY A 324 -24.12 -4.24 -7.12
CA GLY A 324 -23.60 -3.25 -8.06
C GLY A 324 -22.17 -3.59 -8.51
N MET A 325 -21.58 -2.69 -9.31
CA MET A 325 -20.17 -2.79 -9.70
C MET A 325 -19.21 -2.59 -8.52
N ASP A 326 -19.67 -2.02 -7.41
CA ASP A 326 -18.95 -1.94 -6.14
C ASP A 326 -18.60 -3.32 -5.55
N VAL A 327 -19.51 -4.30 -5.65
CA VAL A 327 -19.26 -5.67 -5.21
C VAL A 327 -18.20 -6.34 -6.07
N VAL A 328 -18.22 -6.08 -7.39
CA VAL A 328 -17.22 -6.59 -8.34
C VAL A 328 -15.84 -6.05 -7.98
N ARG A 329 -15.71 -4.74 -7.78
CA ARG A 329 -14.46 -4.11 -7.34
C ARG A 329 -14.00 -4.71 -6.02
N THR A 330 -14.87 -4.83 -5.03
CA THR A 330 -14.53 -5.39 -3.71
C THR A 330 -14.04 -6.84 -3.79
N ASN A 331 -14.64 -7.67 -4.66
CA ASN A 331 -14.20 -9.06 -4.85
C ASN A 331 -12.83 -9.12 -5.54
N VAL A 332 -12.61 -8.28 -6.57
CA VAL A 332 -11.31 -8.20 -7.26
C VAL A 332 -10.22 -7.69 -6.30
N GLU A 333 -10.49 -6.63 -5.54
CA GLU A 333 -9.57 -6.08 -4.53
C GLU A 333 -9.21 -7.13 -3.46
N ARG A 334 -10.16 -7.98 -3.05
CA ARG A 334 -9.91 -9.08 -2.10
C ARG A 334 -8.93 -10.13 -2.63
N LEU A 335 -8.88 -10.31 -3.94
CA LEU A 335 -7.90 -11.15 -4.62
C LEU A 335 -6.59 -10.40 -4.91
N LYS A 336 -6.40 -9.22 -4.31
CA LYS A 336 -5.29 -8.30 -4.60
C LYS A 336 -5.21 -7.90 -6.07
N GLY A 337 -6.37 -7.83 -6.70
CA GLY A 337 -6.48 -7.48 -8.11
C GLY A 337 -6.80 -6.01 -8.33
N ILE A 338 -6.62 -5.59 -9.57
CA ILE A 338 -7.03 -4.28 -10.06
C ILE A 338 -8.09 -4.49 -11.15
N ILE A 339 -9.16 -3.69 -11.10
CA ILE A 339 -10.17 -3.63 -12.16
C ILE A 339 -10.18 -2.24 -12.78
N GLN A 340 -10.14 -2.20 -14.11
CA GLN A 340 -10.21 -1.00 -14.93
C GLN A 340 -11.34 -1.13 -15.95
N VAL A 341 -11.85 0.01 -16.37
CA VAL A 341 -12.91 0.09 -17.38
C VAL A 341 -12.54 1.15 -18.41
N GLU A 342 -12.63 0.77 -19.67
CA GLU A 342 -12.43 1.64 -20.82
C GLU A 342 -13.68 1.58 -21.67
N SER A 343 -14.28 2.72 -21.98
CA SER A 343 -15.47 2.76 -22.81
C SER A 343 -15.42 3.95 -23.75
N SER A 344 -16.10 3.80 -24.87
CA SER A 344 -16.30 4.88 -25.83
C SER A 344 -17.71 4.79 -26.36
N SER A 345 -18.37 5.94 -26.48
CA SER A 345 -19.74 6.00 -26.98
C SER A 345 -19.86 5.30 -28.34
N GLN A 346 -20.85 4.43 -28.46
CA GLN A 346 -21.14 3.58 -29.61
C GLN A 346 -20.06 2.56 -30.03
N LYS A 347 -18.95 2.44 -29.30
CA LYS A 347 -17.90 1.44 -29.55
C LYS A 347 -17.85 0.31 -28.51
N GLY A 348 -18.71 0.38 -27.49
CA GLY A 348 -18.82 -0.62 -26.43
C GLY A 348 -17.98 -0.32 -25.20
N CYS A 349 -17.79 -1.34 -24.37
CA CYS A 349 -17.06 -1.25 -23.10
C CYS A 349 -16.08 -2.42 -22.97
N LEU A 350 -14.90 -2.13 -22.43
CA LEU A 350 -13.85 -3.08 -22.07
C LEU A 350 -13.62 -3.02 -20.56
N PHE A 351 -13.90 -4.14 -19.89
CA PHE A 351 -13.48 -4.36 -18.51
C PHE A 351 -12.20 -5.19 -18.50
N ARG A 352 -11.17 -4.68 -17.82
CA ARG A 352 -9.90 -5.37 -17.63
C ARG A 352 -9.68 -5.65 -16.15
N ILE A 353 -9.47 -6.91 -15.81
CA ILE A 353 -9.21 -7.38 -14.44
C ILE A 353 -7.82 -8.01 -14.43
N GLN A 354 -6.95 -7.52 -13.56
CA GLN A 354 -5.60 -8.02 -13.37
C GLN A 354 -5.50 -8.63 -11.98
N LEU A 355 -5.08 -9.89 -11.89
CA LEU A 355 -4.96 -10.65 -10.65
C LEU A 355 -3.54 -11.20 -10.54
N GLY A 356 -2.95 -11.21 -9.35
CA GLY A 356 -1.64 -11.84 -9.13
C GLY A 356 -1.65 -13.33 -9.50
N THR A 357 -0.54 -13.83 -10.05
CA THR A 357 -0.39 -15.26 -10.42
C THR A 357 -0.25 -16.20 -9.23
N THR A 358 0.08 -15.68 -8.04
CA THR A 358 0.16 -16.41 -6.77
C THR A 358 -0.56 -15.63 -5.68
N LEU A 359 -1.28 -16.35 -4.82
CA LEU A 359 -1.95 -15.79 -3.64
C LEU A 359 -1.20 -16.09 -2.34
N ALA A 360 -0.11 -16.87 -2.39
CA ALA A 360 0.61 -17.40 -1.23
C ALA A 360 1.82 -16.55 -0.83
N THR A 361 2.55 -16.03 -1.81
CA THR A 361 3.74 -15.19 -1.61
C THR A 361 3.43 -13.73 -1.95
N ALA A 362 4.05 -12.80 -1.21
CA ALA A 362 3.94 -11.38 -1.44
C ALA A 362 5.35 -10.76 -1.41
N HIS A 363 5.68 -9.97 -2.43
CA HIS A 363 6.88 -9.13 -2.43
C HIS A 363 6.61 -7.91 -1.56
N VAL A 364 7.38 -7.73 -0.48
CA VAL A 364 7.13 -6.66 0.50
C VAL A 364 8.38 -5.85 0.81
N LEU A 365 8.16 -4.55 1.04
CA LEU A 365 9.11 -3.62 1.62
C LEU A 365 8.93 -3.61 3.14
N ILE A 366 9.99 -3.96 3.86
CA ILE A 366 10.04 -3.94 5.33
C ILE A 366 10.44 -2.56 5.81
N VAL A 367 9.65 -2.02 6.74
CA VAL A 367 9.81 -0.68 7.29
C VAL A 367 9.77 -0.75 8.81
N SER A 368 10.56 0.09 9.48
CA SER A 368 10.51 0.23 10.93
C SER A 368 9.65 1.41 11.34
N VAL A 369 8.79 1.19 12.33
CA VAL A 369 7.99 2.23 12.98
C VAL A 369 8.02 1.98 14.48
N LYS A 370 8.57 2.93 15.23
CA LYS A 370 8.81 2.85 16.68
C LYS A 370 9.54 1.57 17.12
N GLY A 371 10.48 1.10 16.30
CA GLY A 371 11.24 -0.12 16.56
C GLY A 371 10.49 -1.42 16.24
N ILE A 372 9.28 -1.35 15.66
CA ILE A 372 8.51 -2.51 15.21
C ILE A 372 8.58 -2.59 13.68
N SER A 373 8.84 -3.78 13.16
CA SER A 373 8.88 -4.06 11.73
C SER A 373 7.47 -4.28 11.16
N TYR A 374 7.16 -3.55 10.10
CA TYR A 374 5.95 -3.68 9.28
C TYR A 374 6.33 -3.95 7.84
N ALA A 375 5.44 -4.60 7.09
CA ALA A 375 5.65 -4.92 5.68
C ALA A 375 4.59 -4.23 4.81
N ILE A 376 5.03 -3.61 3.72
CA ILE A 376 4.15 -2.97 2.73
C ILE A 376 4.37 -3.67 1.39
N PRO A 377 3.32 -4.17 0.71
CA PRO A 377 3.51 -4.82 -0.58
C PRO A 377 4.11 -3.86 -1.62
N VAL A 378 5.20 -4.28 -2.27
CA VAL A 378 5.98 -3.45 -3.21
C VAL A 378 5.16 -3.02 -4.42
N GLU A 379 4.17 -3.84 -4.82
CA GLU A 379 3.25 -3.54 -5.93
C GLU A 379 2.49 -2.20 -5.77
N PHE A 380 2.35 -1.70 -4.54
CA PHE A 380 1.72 -0.40 -4.25
C PHE A 380 2.74 0.71 -3.96
N VAL A 381 4.03 0.42 -3.95
CA VAL A 381 5.10 1.40 -3.72
C VAL A 381 5.51 1.98 -5.06
N GLN A 382 5.19 3.26 -5.29
CA GLN A 382 5.63 3.97 -6.49
C GLN A 382 7.10 4.40 -6.37
N MET A 383 7.52 4.88 -5.19
CA MET A 383 8.86 5.41 -4.95
C MET A 383 9.16 5.49 -3.44
N THR A 384 10.43 5.36 -3.05
CA THR A 384 10.92 5.74 -1.72
C THR A 384 11.89 6.92 -1.84
N ARG A 385 11.80 7.90 -0.94
CA ARG A 385 12.72 9.05 -0.92
C ARG A 385 12.89 9.64 0.47
N LEU A 386 14.02 10.29 0.68
CA LEU A 386 14.21 11.17 1.84
C LEU A 386 13.56 12.52 1.53
N VAL A 387 12.75 13.01 2.46
CA VAL A 387 12.08 14.32 2.36
C VAL A 387 12.62 15.22 3.45
N MET A 388 13.08 16.40 3.07
CA MET A 388 13.56 17.40 4.01
C MET A 388 12.39 18.11 4.71
N SER A 389 12.59 18.56 5.94
CA SER A 389 11.56 19.26 6.72
C SER A 389 10.99 20.51 6.02
N ASN A 390 11.79 21.17 5.17
CA ASN A 390 11.39 22.35 4.40
C ASN A 390 10.54 22.03 3.15
N GLU A 391 10.51 20.77 2.71
CA GLU A 391 9.65 20.30 1.61
C GLU A 391 8.22 19.97 2.10
N ILE A 392 8.01 19.91 3.41
CA ILE A 392 6.72 19.61 4.04
C ILE A 392 6.00 20.92 4.32
N PHE A 393 4.80 21.07 3.77
CA PHE A 393 3.94 22.24 3.99
C PHE A 393 2.51 21.79 4.26
N ALA A 394 1.73 22.62 4.93
CA ALA A 394 0.35 22.27 5.28
C ALA A 394 -0.64 22.82 4.25
N ILE A 395 -1.51 21.95 3.72
CA ILE A 395 -2.72 22.33 2.97
C ILE A 395 -3.93 21.86 3.79
N GLU A 396 -4.86 22.77 4.13
CA GLU A 396 -6.06 22.45 4.93
C GLU A 396 -5.76 21.71 6.26
N GLY A 397 -4.64 22.07 6.91
CA GLY A 397 -4.20 21.44 8.16
C GLY A 397 -3.55 20.06 7.99
N ARG A 398 -3.27 19.61 6.75
CA ARG A 398 -2.57 18.35 6.46
C ARG A 398 -1.18 18.58 5.91
N GLU A 399 -0.22 17.86 6.47
CA GLU A 399 1.13 17.80 5.94
C GLU A 399 1.08 17.28 4.49
N THR A 400 1.76 17.98 3.59
CA THR A 400 1.77 17.77 2.14
C THR A 400 3.18 17.98 1.62
N ILE A 401 3.55 17.23 0.57
CA ILE A 401 4.81 17.43 -0.16
C ILE A 401 4.51 17.59 -1.65
N VAL A 402 5.40 18.26 -2.39
CA VAL A 402 5.33 18.26 -3.85
C VAL A 402 6.01 17.00 -4.39
N PHE A 403 5.30 16.25 -5.22
CA PHE A 403 5.83 15.09 -5.94
C PHE A 403 5.38 15.17 -7.40
N GLU A 404 6.32 15.15 -8.36
CA GLU A 404 6.04 15.31 -9.80
C GLU A 404 5.21 16.57 -10.13
N ASN A 405 5.51 17.70 -9.48
CA ASN A 405 4.77 18.98 -9.58
C ASN A 405 3.30 18.90 -9.11
N GLN A 406 2.91 17.85 -8.39
CA GLN A 406 1.58 17.72 -7.78
C GLN A 406 1.70 17.64 -6.25
N PRO A 407 0.82 18.33 -5.50
CA PRO A 407 0.77 18.17 -4.05
C PRO A 407 0.21 16.79 -3.69
N ILE A 408 0.92 16.04 -2.85
CA ILE A 408 0.44 14.76 -2.30
C ILE A 408 0.42 14.85 -0.78
N SER A 409 -0.67 14.38 -0.17
CA SER A 409 -0.78 14.32 1.28
C SER A 409 0.24 13.34 1.85
N VAL A 410 0.88 13.73 2.96
CA VAL A 410 1.80 12.89 3.71
C VAL A 410 1.29 12.71 5.14
N THR A 411 1.60 11.56 5.73
CA THR A 411 1.32 11.30 7.15
C THR A 411 2.33 10.32 7.73
N LYS A 412 2.48 10.33 9.05
CA LYS A 412 3.34 9.38 9.76
C LYS A 412 2.62 8.05 9.89
N LEU A 413 3.31 6.97 9.53
CA LEU A 413 2.73 5.63 9.61
C LEU A 413 2.35 5.26 11.05
N ALA A 414 3.11 5.73 12.05
CA ALA A 414 2.78 5.55 13.46
C ALA A 414 1.39 6.10 13.83
N ASP A 415 1.02 7.25 13.27
CA ASP A 415 -0.25 7.93 13.56
C ASP A 415 -1.42 7.17 12.91
N LEU A 416 -1.22 6.63 11.70
CA LEU A 416 -2.21 5.78 11.02
C LEU A 416 -2.45 4.43 11.68
N LEU A 417 -1.40 3.87 12.29
CA LEU A 417 -1.48 2.60 13.01
C LEU A 417 -1.90 2.77 14.48
N GLU A 418 -2.16 4.02 14.91
CA GLU A 418 -2.55 4.37 16.28
C GLU A 418 -1.58 3.81 17.34
N ILE A 419 -0.28 3.76 17.02
CA ILE A 419 0.74 3.20 17.92
C ILE A 419 1.02 4.21 19.04
N ARG A 420 0.61 3.87 20.27
CA ARG A 420 0.92 4.68 21.46
C ARG A 420 2.43 4.63 21.76
N LEU A 421 3.02 5.79 21.99
CA LEU A 421 4.34 5.91 22.61
C LEU A 421 4.28 5.28 24.01
N VAL A 422 4.88 4.10 24.17
CA VAL A 422 5.24 3.61 25.49
C VAL A 422 6.45 4.45 25.92
N GLN A 423 6.23 5.44 26.77
CA GLN A 423 7.34 6.03 27.52
C GLN A 423 7.93 4.90 28.36
N SER A 424 9.17 4.51 28.06
CA SER A 424 9.96 3.63 28.91
C SER A 424 10.08 4.30 30.28
N GLN A 425 9.29 3.83 31.24
CA GLN A 425 9.61 4.06 32.64
C GLN A 425 10.93 3.34 32.88
N GLY A 426 12.01 4.12 32.93
CA GLY A 426 13.28 3.65 33.47
C GLY A 426 13.03 3.20 34.90
N GLU A 427 13.26 1.91 35.16
CA GLU A 427 13.43 1.37 36.49
C GLU A 427 14.56 2.16 37.17
N SER A 428 14.21 2.98 38.14
CA SER A 428 15.12 3.38 39.21
C SER A 428 14.55 2.82 40.50
N GLU A 429 15.21 1.78 40.99
CA GLU A 429 14.95 1.18 42.29
C GLU A 429 15.03 2.23 43.41
N ASN A 430 14.03 2.16 44.27
CA ASN A 430 13.92 2.87 45.53
C ASN A 430 15.18 2.71 46.41
N LYS A 431 15.59 3.80 47.07
CA LYS A 431 15.77 3.81 48.53
C LYS A 431 15.71 5.20 49.17
N THR A 432 14.74 5.31 50.07
CA THR A 432 14.72 6.03 51.37
C THR A 432 14.58 7.56 51.44
N SER A 433 13.42 7.98 51.98
CA SER A 433 13.16 8.91 53.11
C SER A 433 13.76 10.32 53.03
N THR A 434 13.10 11.46 53.31
CA THR A 434 12.07 11.78 54.32
C THR A 434 11.64 13.26 54.10
N GLU A 435 10.39 13.60 54.42
CA GLU A 435 9.88 14.93 54.85
C GLU A 435 10.13 16.21 54.02
N THR A 436 9.05 16.82 53.49
CA THR A 436 8.39 18.04 54.04
C THR A 436 7.48 18.68 52.98
N LYS A 437 6.26 19.05 53.38
CA LYS A 437 5.26 19.77 52.57
C LYS A 437 5.69 21.22 52.31
N SER A 438 5.62 21.68 51.04
CA SER A 438 5.08 23.01 50.68
C SER A 438 4.99 23.21 49.17
N ASN A 439 3.77 23.46 48.69
CA ASN A 439 3.34 24.32 47.57
C ASN A 439 4.42 24.84 46.58
N LEU A 440 4.25 24.59 45.28
CA LEU A 440 3.60 25.51 44.32
C LEU A 440 3.85 24.99 42.89
N SER A 441 2.81 25.05 42.06
CA SER A 441 2.80 24.76 40.63
C SER A 441 3.80 25.60 39.85
N ILE A 442 4.78 24.97 39.18
CA ILE A 442 5.51 25.56 38.05
C ILE A 442 5.88 24.44 37.07
N SER A 443 5.37 24.54 35.84
CA SER A 443 5.75 23.71 34.69
C SER A 443 7.26 23.78 34.43
N PRO A 444 7.94 22.65 34.15
CA PRO A 444 9.27 22.68 33.53
C PRO A 444 9.22 21.97 32.17
N SER A 445 9.38 22.68 31.05
CA SER A 445 10.67 23.07 30.47
C SER A 445 11.53 21.86 30.08
N PHE A 446 11.42 21.45 28.80
CA PHE A 446 12.35 20.56 28.14
C PHE A 446 13.73 21.24 28.06
N ILE A 447 14.68 20.80 28.88
CA ILE A 447 16.11 21.04 28.68
C ILE A 447 16.80 19.67 28.75
N HIS A 448 17.14 19.11 27.58
CA HIS A 448 18.30 18.24 27.45
C HIS A 448 19.36 18.98 26.60
N LYS A 449 20.34 19.54 27.32
CA LYS A 449 21.75 19.64 26.91
C LYS A 449 22.32 18.20 26.89
N ASN A 450 23.19 17.73 26.02
CA ASN A 450 24.03 18.32 24.99
C ASN A 450 24.29 17.20 23.96
N GLU A 451 24.02 17.45 22.69
CA GLU A 451 24.93 17.10 21.60
C GLU A 451 24.57 17.98 20.42
N SER A 452 25.53 18.80 20.03
CA SER A 452 25.36 19.92 19.12
C SER A 452 25.28 19.44 17.68
N TYR A 453 24.09 19.11 17.20
CA TYR A 453 23.78 19.12 15.77
C TYR A 453 22.68 20.13 15.47
N SER A 454 22.98 20.98 14.48
CA SER A 454 22.10 21.98 13.90
C SER A 454 20.73 21.39 13.57
N ARG A 455 19.66 21.97 14.10
CA ARG A 455 18.27 21.53 13.90
C ARG A 455 17.66 22.01 12.57
N THR A 456 18.47 22.15 11.52
CA THR A 456 18.05 22.75 10.24
C THR A 456 17.92 21.77 9.07
N ASP A 457 18.33 20.49 9.19
CA ASP A 457 18.25 19.52 8.09
C ASP A 457 17.80 18.13 8.56
N ALA A 458 16.62 18.02 9.18
CA ALA A 458 16.04 16.71 9.45
C ALA A 458 15.37 16.18 8.17
N SER A 459 15.93 15.10 7.61
CA SER A 459 15.35 14.33 6.51
C SER A 459 14.58 13.12 7.04
N PHE A 460 13.42 12.86 6.46
CA PHE A 460 12.53 11.76 6.87
C PHE A 460 12.37 10.76 5.71
N PRO A 461 12.57 9.46 5.95
CA PRO A 461 12.22 8.42 4.98
C PRO A 461 10.72 8.46 4.67
N CYS A 462 10.39 8.65 3.39
CA CYS A 462 9.03 8.74 2.89
C CYS A 462 8.79 7.70 1.79
N ILE A 463 7.69 6.96 1.91
CA ILE A 463 7.23 5.98 0.92
C ILE A 463 6.03 6.56 0.21
N ILE A 464 6.10 6.68 -1.11
CA ILE A 464 4.98 7.13 -1.94
C ILE A 464 4.20 5.90 -2.40
N LEU A 465 3.02 5.71 -1.83
CA LEU A 465 2.08 4.67 -2.22
C LEU A 465 1.18 5.14 -3.34
N LYS A 466 0.86 4.23 -4.25
CA LYS A 466 -0.12 4.42 -5.32
C LYS A 466 -1.13 3.28 -5.35
N VAL A 467 -2.42 3.62 -5.28
CA VAL A 467 -3.53 2.67 -5.46
C VAL A 467 -4.49 3.25 -6.50
N GLY A 468 -4.51 2.66 -7.70
CA GLY A 468 -5.24 3.25 -8.83
C GLY A 468 -4.65 4.61 -9.21
N GLU A 469 -5.46 5.66 -9.15
CA GLU A 469 -5.03 7.06 -9.39
C GLU A 469 -4.66 7.81 -8.10
N GLU A 470 -4.91 7.23 -6.93
CA GLU A 470 -4.68 7.88 -5.64
C GLU A 470 -3.23 7.69 -5.19
N LYS A 471 -2.62 8.77 -4.70
CA LYS A 471 -1.25 8.79 -4.15
C LYS A 471 -1.27 9.19 -2.68
N LEU A 472 -0.40 8.58 -1.87
CA LEU A 472 -0.22 8.89 -0.46
C LEU A 472 1.25 8.78 -0.09
N GLY A 473 1.80 9.77 0.61
CA GLY A 473 3.12 9.64 1.22
C GLY A 473 3.05 9.17 2.67
N LEU A 474 3.91 8.23 3.04
CA LEU A 474 4.02 7.69 4.39
C LEU A 474 5.41 7.92 4.95
N PHE A 475 5.51 8.65 6.06
CA PHE A 475 6.75 8.74 6.82
C PHE A 475 6.93 7.53 7.73
N VAL A 476 8.12 6.95 7.66
CA VAL A 476 8.56 5.80 8.48
C VAL A 476 9.87 6.15 9.18
N ASP A 477 10.22 5.40 10.22
CA ASP A 477 11.47 5.66 10.96
C ASP A 477 12.67 5.18 10.16
N ALA A 478 12.56 4.01 9.52
CA ALA A 478 13.59 3.47 8.63
C ALA A 478 13.01 2.54 7.55
N LEU A 479 13.67 2.50 6.40
CA LEU A 479 13.52 1.45 5.38
C LEU A 479 14.52 0.36 5.72
N ILE A 480 14.06 -0.88 5.86
CA ILE A 480 14.89 -2.00 6.33
C ILE A 480 15.36 -2.84 5.15
N ASP A 481 14.45 -3.49 4.44
CA ASP A 481 14.79 -4.44 3.38
C ASP A 481 13.60 -4.71 2.43
N GLU A 482 13.87 -5.34 1.30
CA GLU A 482 12.86 -5.87 0.36
C GLU A 482 13.01 -7.39 0.27
N GLN A 483 11.93 -8.13 0.51
CA GLN A 483 11.97 -9.60 0.46
C GLN A 483 10.62 -10.24 0.15
N ASP A 484 10.70 -11.48 -0.31
CA ASP A 484 9.56 -12.34 -0.59
C ASP A 484 9.08 -12.99 0.68
N VAL A 485 7.82 -12.77 1.04
CA VAL A 485 7.25 -13.30 2.27
C VAL A 485 6.03 -14.16 2.00
N VAL A 486 5.92 -15.25 2.75
CA VAL A 486 4.73 -16.09 2.73
C VAL A 486 3.65 -15.38 3.54
N LEU A 487 2.55 -15.06 2.87
CA LEU A 487 1.41 -14.41 3.49
C LEU A 487 0.61 -15.46 4.27
N LYS A 488 0.62 -15.36 5.60
CA LYS A 488 -0.34 -16.10 6.41
C LYS A 488 -1.64 -15.29 6.45
N PRO A 489 -2.75 -15.81 5.87
CA PRO A 489 -3.99 -15.06 5.80
C PRO A 489 -4.50 -14.72 7.19
N GLN A 490 -5.10 -13.55 7.31
CA GLN A 490 -5.63 -13.01 8.57
C GLN A 490 -6.59 -14.02 9.23
N SER A 491 -6.27 -14.45 10.45
CA SER A 491 -7.15 -15.33 11.23
C SER A 491 -8.50 -14.64 11.47
N GLN A 492 -9.57 -15.41 11.72
CA GLN A 492 -10.90 -14.81 11.93
C GLN A 492 -10.93 -13.79 13.08
N LEU A 493 -9.99 -13.87 14.02
CA LEU A 493 -9.82 -12.96 15.14
C LEU A 493 -9.32 -11.56 14.71
N LEU A 494 -8.55 -11.49 13.62
CA LEU A 494 -7.93 -10.26 13.15
C LEU A 494 -8.74 -9.53 12.06
N LYS A 495 -9.83 -10.12 11.54
CA LYS A 495 -10.69 -9.53 10.49
C LYS A 495 -11.21 -8.10 10.74
N ARG A 496 -11.13 -7.61 11.98
CA ARG A 496 -11.58 -6.26 12.38
C ARG A 496 -10.45 -5.24 12.53
N VAL A 497 -9.20 -5.67 12.48
CA VAL A 497 -8.04 -4.78 12.60
C VAL A 497 -7.87 -4.02 11.29
N ARG A 498 -8.02 -2.71 11.34
CA ARG A 498 -7.87 -1.81 10.18
C ARG A 498 -6.41 -1.79 9.72
N ASN A 499 -6.19 -1.46 8.46
CA ASN A 499 -4.85 -1.26 7.88
C ASN A 499 -3.97 -2.53 7.82
N VAL A 500 -4.50 -3.71 8.12
CA VAL A 500 -3.75 -4.98 8.14
C VAL A 500 -4.30 -5.94 7.09
N ALA A 501 -3.44 -6.37 6.17
CA ALA A 501 -3.74 -7.39 5.16
C ALA A 501 -3.45 -8.82 5.65
N GLY A 502 -2.47 -8.99 6.56
CA GLY A 502 -2.08 -10.30 7.08
C GLY A 502 -0.84 -10.22 7.95
N ALA A 503 -0.20 -11.37 8.16
CA ALA A 503 1.05 -11.46 8.89
C ALA A 503 2.02 -12.42 8.19
N THR A 504 3.30 -12.25 8.47
CA THR A 504 4.36 -13.15 8.03
C THR A 504 5.41 -13.31 9.13
N ILE A 505 6.35 -14.22 8.92
CA ILE A 505 7.48 -14.44 9.81
C ILE A 505 8.74 -14.08 9.02
N LEU A 506 9.53 -13.15 9.55
CA LEU A 506 10.80 -12.72 8.96
C LEU A 506 11.88 -13.79 9.17
N GLY A 507 13.01 -13.64 8.48
CA GLY A 507 14.19 -14.50 8.68
C GLY A 507 14.67 -14.58 10.12
N THR A 508 14.55 -13.47 10.83
CA THR A 508 14.85 -13.37 12.26
C THR A 508 13.94 -14.26 13.13
N GLY A 509 12.81 -14.73 12.59
CA GLY A 509 11.76 -15.43 13.33
C GLY A 509 10.72 -14.50 13.95
N GLU A 510 10.87 -13.18 13.79
CA GLU A 510 9.90 -12.20 14.26
C GLU A 510 8.63 -12.20 13.41
N VAL A 511 7.50 -11.92 14.04
CA VAL A 511 6.23 -11.76 13.34
C VAL A 511 6.14 -10.34 12.80
N CYS A 512 6.03 -10.21 11.48
CA CYS A 512 5.86 -8.94 10.80
C CYS A 512 4.43 -8.82 10.25
N ILE A 513 3.79 -7.69 10.51
CA ILE A 513 2.43 -7.41 10.04
C ILE A 513 2.50 -6.81 8.64
N ILE A 514 1.75 -7.41 7.71
CA ILE A 514 1.63 -6.91 6.35
C ILE A 514 0.46 -5.92 6.30
N LEU A 515 0.76 -4.68 5.94
CA LEU A 515 -0.19 -3.59 5.88
C LEU A 515 -1.03 -3.64 4.59
N SER A 516 -2.22 -3.03 4.64
CA SER A 516 -3.14 -2.88 3.51
C SER A 516 -3.07 -1.43 3.00
N PRO A 517 -2.35 -1.13 1.88
CA PRO A 517 -2.28 0.21 1.31
C PRO A 517 -3.65 0.83 1.00
N GLN A 518 -4.60 0.00 0.57
CA GLN A 518 -5.97 0.43 0.30
C GLN A 518 -6.68 0.92 1.57
N ASP A 519 -6.50 0.22 2.69
CA ASP A 519 -7.11 0.61 3.96
C ASP A 519 -6.39 1.81 4.58
N LEU A 520 -5.08 1.94 4.39
CA LEU A 520 -4.31 3.12 4.83
C LEU A 520 -4.84 4.40 4.17
N ILE A 521 -5.04 4.39 2.85
CA ILE A 521 -5.61 5.52 2.10
C ILE A 521 -7.07 5.79 2.55
N LYS A 522 -7.89 4.74 2.74
CA LYS A 522 -9.26 4.88 3.26
C LYS A 522 -9.32 5.44 4.69
N SER A 523 -8.35 5.09 5.55
CA SER A 523 -8.29 5.55 6.94
C SER A 523 -8.03 7.06 7.02
N ILE A 524 -7.21 7.60 6.13
CA ILE A 524 -7.00 9.06 6.02
C ILE A 524 -8.29 9.77 5.60
N ARG A 525 -9.03 9.21 4.63
CA ARG A 525 -10.36 9.74 4.24
C ARG A 525 -11.35 9.72 5.39
N LYS A 526 -11.29 8.71 6.27
CA LYS A 526 -12.16 8.65 7.44
C LYS A 526 -11.71 9.58 8.55
N GLN A 527 -10.41 9.77 8.79
CA GLN A 527 -9.91 10.80 9.72
C GLN A 527 -10.24 12.21 9.23
N ALA A 528 -10.22 12.45 7.91
CA ALA A 528 -10.79 13.63 7.28
C ALA A 528 -12.31 13.79 7.52
N GLY A 529 -13.02 12.71 7.85
CA GLY A 529 -14.45 12.65 8.16
C GLY A 529 -14.82 12.57 9.65
N VAL A 530 -13.87 12.72 10.58
CA VAL A 530 -14.16 12.86 12.03
C VAL A 530 -14.04 14.34 12.46
N MET A 531 -14.52 15.24 11.63
CA MET A 531 -15.71 16.04 11.96
C MET A 531 -16.53 16.15 10.68
N VAL A 532 -17.31 15.10 10.41
CA VAL A 532 -18.65 15.07 9.80
C VAL A 532 -18.81 13.66 9.24
N SER A 533 -19.41 12.77 10.03
CA SER A 533 -20.29 11.77 9.41
C SER A 533 -21.65 12.42 9.22
N PRO A 534 -22.30 12.24 8.06
CA PRO A 534 -23.58 12.82 7.74
C PRO A 534 -24.66 12.06 8.51
N ILE A 535 -24.87 12.43 9.77
CA ILE A 535 -26.17 12.25 10.38
C ILE A 535 -27.03 13.34 9.78
N VAL A 536 -27.81 12.94 8.79
CA VAL A 536 -29.05 13.58 8.39
C VAL A 536 -29.89 13.75 9.65
N ARG A 537 -29.72 14.88 10.34
CA ARG A 537 -30.78 15.52 11.09
C ARG A 537 -31.33 16.59 10.17
N SER A 538 -32.44 16.23 9.54
CA SER A 538 -33.32 17.17 8.86
C SER A 538 -33.50 18.42 9.73
N PRO A 539 -33.26 19.63 9.20
CA PRO A 539 -33.92 20.81 9.72
C PRO A 539 -35.29 20.87 9.03
N SER A 540 -36.29 20.34 9.73
CA SER A 540 -37.67 20.77 9.52
C SER A 540 -37.76 22.24 9.97
N ASN A 541 -37.96 23.12 8.98
CA ASN A 541 -38.49 24.50 9.06
C ASN A 541 -37.80 25.55 9.94
N ILE A 542 -37.89 26.80 9.44
CA ILE A 542 -37.52 28.11 10.01
C ILE A 542 -36.02 28.45 9.71
N ASP A 543 -35.60 29.43 8.90
CA ASP A 543 -36.23 30.57 8.22
C ASP A 543 -35.31 31.07 7.07
N GLN A 544 -35.78 32.07 6.32
CA GLN A 544 -35.35 32.59 5.01
C GLN A 544 -33.95 33.24 4.89
N ALA A 545 -33.36 33.08 3.70
CA ALA A 545 -32.54 34.00 2.88
C ALA A 545 -31.33 34.79 3.45
N SER A 546 -30.17 34.59 2.82
CA SER A 546 -29.36 35.71 2.27
C SER A 546 -28.53 35.25 1.07
N ASP A 547 -28.97 35.65 -0.13
CA ASP A 547 -28.20 35.66 -1.38
C ASP A 547 -27.24 36.86 -1.34
N HIS A 548 -26.23 36.83 -0.47
CA HIS A 548 -25.24 37.92 -0.36
C HIS A 548 -23.96 37.53 -1.10
N LYS A 549 -23.65 38.30 -2.16
CA LYS A 549 -22.35 38.20 -2.84
C LYS A 549 -21.28 38.75 -1.91
N PRO A 550 -20.17 38.02 -1.67
CA PRO A 550 -19.13 38.50 -0.76
C PRO A 550 -18.49 39.79 -1.28
N VAL A 551 -18.22 40.69 -0.35
CA VAL A 551 -17.88 42.08 -0.58
C VAL A 551 -16.40 42.31 -0.30
N ILE A 552 -15.61 42.61 -1.33
CA ILE A 552 -14.16 42.78 -1.24
C ILE A 552 -13.79 44.26 -1.28
N LEU A 553 -12.90 44.68 -0.38
CA LEU A 553 -12.26 45.99 -0.43
C LEU A 553 -10.94 45.90 -1.21
N LEU A 554 -10.87 46.55 -2.36
CA LEU A 554 -9.68 46.62 -3.19
C LEU A 554 -8.99 47.97 -3.03
N VAL A 555 -7.77 47.98 -2.47
CA VAL A 555 -6.99 49.18 -2.19
C VAL A 555 -5.76 49.22 -3.10
N GLU A 556 -5.77 50.13 -4.08
CA GLU A 556 -4.71 50.22 -5.10
C GLU A 556 -4.64 51.67 -5.58
N ASP A 557 -3.44 52.24 -5.70
CA ASP A 557 -3.26 53.66 -6.03
C ASP A 557 -3.32 53.90 -7.55
N SER A 558 -2.82 52.95 -8.35
CA SER A 558 -2.87 53.00 -9.80
C SER A 558 -4.28 52.78 -10.33
N ILE A 559 -4.82 53.78 -11.03
CA ILE A 559 -6.14 53.72 -11.69
C ILE A 559 -6.23 52.53 -12.65
N ALA A 560 -5.16 52.26 -13.40
CA ALA A 560 -5.12 51.18 -14.39
C ALA A 560 -5.18 49.80 -13.71
N THR A 561 -4.34 49.57 -12.71
CA THR A 561 -4.27 48.31 -11.94
C THR A 561 -5.58 48.07 -11.20
N ARG A 562 -6.10 49.09 -10.51
CA ARG A 562 -7.36 49.02 -9.76
C ARG A 562 -8.55 48.68 -10.66
N THR A 563 -8.58 49.20 -11.88
CA THR A 563 -9.63 48.88 -12.86
C THR A 563 -9.53 47.43 -13.35
N GLN A 564 -8.31 46.94 -13.58
CA GLN A 564 -8.07 45.57 -14.02
C GLN A 564 -8.42 44.55 -12.92
N GLU A 565 -7.91 44.74 -11.71
CA GLU A 565 -8.16 43.85 -10.57
C GLU A 565 -9.64 43.85 -10.17
N LYS A 566 -10.29 45.02 -10.19
CA LYS A 566 -11.74 45.10 -9.97
C LYS A 566 -12.53 44.22 -10.95
N ARG A 567 -12.23 44.29 -12.25
CA ARG A 567 -12.92 43.47 -13.27
C ARG A 567 -12.70 41.97 -13.05
N ILE A 568 -11.49 41.58 -12.66
CA ILE A 568 -11.14 40.19 -12.37
C ILE A 568 -11.95 39.64 -11.20
N LEU A 569 -12.04 40.41 -10.11
CA LEU A 569 -12.78 40.04 -8.91
C LEU A 569 -14.31 40.04 -9.16
N GLU A 570 -14.84 41.02 -9.88
CA GLU A 570 -16.26 41.05 -10.26
C GLU A 570 -16.63 39.87 -11.17
N ALA A 571 -15.77 39.49 -12.11
CA ALA A 571 -15.96 38.32 -12.97
C ALA A 571 -15.94 36.99 -12.16
N ALA A 572 -15.24 36.97 -11.03
CA ALA A 572 -15.22 35.83 -10.11
C ALA A 572 -16.45 35.77 -9.16
N GLY A 573 -17.36 36.75 -9.23
CA GLY A 573 -18.62 36.75 -8.49
C GLY A 573 -18.64 37.64 -7.25
N TYR A 574 -17.57 38.37 -6.95
CA TYR A 574 -17.47 39.27 -5.79
C TYR A 574 -18.05 40.66 -6.07
N GLU A 575 -18.59 41.32 -5.05
CA GLU A 575 -18.87 42.75 -5.09
C GLU A 575 -17.62 43.52 -4.66
N VAL A 576 -17.11 44.42 -5.50
CA VAL A 576 -15.82 45.09 -5.22
C VAL A 576 -16.01 46.58 -4.98
N VAL A 577 -15.64 47.05 -3.79
CA VAL A 577 -15.44 48.49 -3.54
C VAL A 577 -13.97 48.81 -3.55
N THR A 578 -13.66 49.94 -4.19
CA THR A 578 -12.29 50.36 -4.45
C THR A 578 -11.90 51.53 -3.57
N ALA A 579 -10.64 51.57 -3.16
CA ALA A 579 -10.02 52.66 -2.43
C ALA A 579 -8.72 53.09 -3.13
N VAL A 580 -8.38 54.37 -3.01
CA VAL A 580 -7.24 54.99 -3.72
C VAL A 580 -5.93 54.95 -2.95
N ASP A 581 -5.99 54.76 -1.63
CA ASP A 581 -4.84 54.57 -0.75
C ASP A 581 -5.27 53.86 0.55
N GLY A 582 -4.31 53.51 1.41
CA GLY A 582 -4.62 52.82 2.67
C GLY A 582 -5.49 53.62 3.63
N LEU A 583 -5.45 54.95 3.59
CA LEU A 583 -6.25 55.79 4.50
C LEU A 583 -7.72 55.81 4.05
N ASP A 584 -7.97 55.95 2.76
CA ASP A 584 -9.30 55.81 2.14
C ASP A 584 -9.85 54.39 2.35
N GLY A 585 -9.00 53.37 2.22
CA GLY A 585 -9.36 51.97 2.49
C GLY A 585 -9.82 51.78 3.94
N PHE A 586 -9.04 52.26 4.90
CA PHE A 586 -9.38 52.14 6.32
C PHE A 586 -10.68 52.90 6.68
N ASN A 587 -10.87 54.10 6.15
CA ASN A 587 -12.11 54.85 6.39
C ASN A 587 -13.33 54.11 5.84
N LYS A 588 -13.21 53.47 4.67
CA LYS A 588 -14.29 52.70 4.04
C LYS A 588 -14.69 51.47 4.83
N LEU A 589 -13.78 50.82 5.57
CA LEU A 589 -14.11 49.68 6.45
C LEU A 589 -15.19 50.00 7.47
N SER A 590 -15.30 51.27 7.91
CA SER A 590 -16.35 51.70 8.84
C SER A 590 -17.71 51.97 8.19
N THR A 591 -17.76 52.04 6.86
CA THR A 591 -18.98 52.42 6.12
C THR A 591 -19.87 51.25 5.78
N ARG A 592 -19.32 50.02 5.73
CA ARG A 592 -20.03 48.77 5.46
C ARG A 592 -19.17 47.56 5.86
N CYS A 593 -19.78 46.39 5.94
CA CYS A 593 -19.05 45.13 6.16
C CYS A 593 -18.31 44.70 4.88
N PHE A 594 -17.12 44.13 5.07
CA PHE A 594 -16.30 43.55 4.01
C PHE A 594 -15.87 42.16 4.43
N ASP A 595 -15.77 41.26 3.46
CA ASP A 595 -15.39 39.87 3.68
C ASP A 595 -13.90 39.64 3.47
N ALA A 596 -13.21 40.50 2.71
CA ALA A 596 -11.74 40.59 2.70
C ALA A 596 -11.23 41.92 2.17
N VAL A 597 -9.94 42.18 2.42
CA VAL A 597 -9.18 43.33 1.90
C VAL A 597 -8.06 42.83 1.00
N VAL A 598 -7.99 43.34 -0.23
CA VAL A 598 -6.87 43.16 -1.15
C VAL A 598 -6.19 44.51 -1.30
N SER A 599 -4.92 44.62 -0.95
CA SER A 599 -4.20 45.90 -0.95
C SER A 599 -2.85 45.79 -1.65
N ASP A 600 -2.51 46.78 -2.48
CA ASP A 600 -1.12 46.99 -2.88
C ASP A 600 -0.27 47.34 -1.65
N ILE A 601 1.00 46.98 -1.67
CA ILE A 601 1.95 47.37 -0.63
C ILE A 601 2.38 48.81 -0.83
N GLN A 602 2.74 49.21 -2.05
CA GLN A 602 3.33 50.53 -2.31
C GLN A 602 2.24 51.53 -2.71
N MET A 603 1.79 52.35 -1.75
CA MET A 603 0.77 53.37 -1.99
C MET A 603 1.12 54.68 -1.25
N PRO A 604 0.68 55.86 -1.76
CA PRO A 604 0.88 57.13 -1.07
C PRO A 604 0.08 57.22 0.24
N ASN A 605 0.50 58.12 1.14
CA ASN A 605 -0.09 58.37 2.47
C ASN A 605 0.03 57.18 3.45
N LEU A 606 -0.77 56.13 3.26
CA LEU A 606 -0.73 54.90 4.04
C LEU A 606 -0.54 53.72 3.10
N ASP A 607 0.56 53.00 3.31
CA ASP A 607 0.96 51.83 2.54
C ASP A 607 0.18 50.58 2.99
N GLY A 608 0.24 49.49 2.21
CA GLY A 608 -0.53 48.27 2.48
C GLY A 608 -0.15 47.59 3.80
N LEU A 609 1.12 47.69 4.21
CA LEU A 609 1.60 47.17 5.50
C LEU A 609 1.07 48.00 6.67
N GLY A 610 1.08 49.32 6.55
CA GLY A 610 0.50 50.23 7.54
C GLY A 610 -1.02 50.07 7.64
N LEU A 611 -1.70 49.83 6.52
CA LEU A 611 -3.13 49.48 6.51
C LEU A 611 -3.39 48.18 7.27
N ALA A 612 -2.65 47.11 6.96
CA ALA A 612 -2.83 45.82 7.63
C ALA A 612 -2.63 45.93 9.15
N THR A 613 -1.59 46.65 9.56
CA THR A 613 -1.29 46.91 10.98
C THR A 613 -2.44 47.67 11.67
N LYS A 614 -2.99 48.72 11.03
CA LYS A 614 -4.12 49.48 11.58
C LYS A 614 -5.40 48.65 11.68
N ILE A 615 -5.68 47.78 10.70
CA ILE A 615 -6.83 46.88 10.74
C ILE A 615 -6.70 45.92 11.93
N ARG A 616 -5.52 45.34 12.14
CA ARG A 616 -5.27 44.38 13.24
C ARG A 616 -5.25 45.01 14.63
N GLN A 617 -4.98 46.32 14.73
CA GLN A 617 -5.09 47.06 15.99
C GLN A 617 -6.55 47.28 16.43
N ASN A 618 -7.53 47.13 15.53
CA ASN A 618 -8.94 47.24 15.87
C ASN A 618 -9.56 45.86 16.08
N GLN A 619 -10.12 45.64 17.27
CA GLN A 619 -10.67 44.35 17.70
C GLN A 619 -11.87 43.90 16.84
N GLU A 620 -12.54 44.85 16.18
CA GLU A 620 -13.67 44.59 15.27
C GLU A 620 -13.24 43.89 13.97
N TYR A 621 -11.98 44.01 13.55
CA TYR A 621 -11.47 43.47 12.28
C TYR A 621 -10.37 42.42 12.47
N SER A 622 -10.27 41.81 13.66
CA SER A 622 -9.19 40.86 13.99
C SER A 622 -9.16 39.66 13.04
N GLU A 623 -10.34 39.18 12.62
CA GLU A 623 -10.50 38.02 11.74
C GLU A 623 -10.64 38.39 10.25
N LEU A 624 -10.67 39.69 9.90
CA LEU A 624 -10.86 40.12 8.50
C LEU A 624 -9.66 39.69 7.64
N PRO A 625 -9.83 38.87 6.59
CA PRO A 625 -8.72 38.45 5.74
C PRO A 625 -8.09 39.62 4.98
N ILE A 626 -6.76 39.70 5.00
CA ILE A 626 -5.97 40.74 4.31
C ILE A 626 -4.97 40.08 3.37
N ILE A 627 -5.03 40.43 2.09
CA ILE A 627 -4.13 39.96 1.04
C ILE A 627 -3.29 41.15 0.55
N LEU A 628 -1.98 41.01 0.59
CA LEU A 628 -1.05 42.03 0.07
C LEU A 628 -0.54 41.67 -1.31
N VAL A 629 -0.64 42.62 -2.24
CA VAL A 629 -0.16 42.52 -3.62
C VAL A 629 1.08 43.41 -3.77
N THR A 630 2.16 42.95 -4.41
CA THR A 630 3.47 43.63 -4.39
C THR A 630 4.26 43.51 -5.69
N SER A 631 5.04 44.52 -6.06
CA SER A 631 5.90 44.50 -7.25
C SER A 631 7.24 43.78 -7.06
N LEU A 632 7.71 43.59 -5.82
CA LEU A 632 9.03 43.04 -5.51
C LEU A 632 8.92 41.72 -4.73
N ALA A 633 9.70 40.72 -5.14
CA ALA A 633 9.67 39.35 -4.62
C ALA A 633 10.83 39.08 -3.64
N SER A 634 11.08 39.99 -2.69
CA SER A 634 12.10 39.73 -1.66
C SER A 634 11.48 38.94 -0.50
N ASP A 635 12.20 37.96 0.04
CA ASP A 635 11.74 37.19 1.22
C ASP A 635 11.66 38.07 2.49
N GLU A 636 12.34 39.23 2.48
CA GLU A 636 12.23 40.23 3.54
C GLU A 636 10.85 40.91 3.56
N ASP A 637 10.25 41.16 2.39
CA ASP A 637 8.93 41.78 2.27
C ASP A 637 7.81 40.82 2.68
N LYS A 638 7.98 39.51 2.44
CA LYS A 638 7.04 38.47 2.92
C LYS A 638 7.03 38.39 4.44
N ARG A 639 8.20 38.44 5.08
CA ARG A 639 8.33 38.43 6.54
C ARG A 639 7.65 39.66 7.17
N LYS A 640 7.88 40.84 6.60
CA LYS A 640 7.24 42.09 7.03
C LYS A 640 5.71 42.06 6.85
N GLY A 641 5.21 41.45 5.76
CA GLY A 641 3.78 41.27 5.52
C GLY A 641 3.09 40.37 6.55
N ALA A 642 3.72 39.26 6.93
CA ALA A 642 3.20 38.37 7.97
C ALA A 642 3.20 39.04 9.36
N GLU A 643 4.25 39.79 9.69
CA GLU A 643 4.35 40.55 10.95
C GLU A 643 3.30 41.67 11.05
N ALA A 644 2.92 42.28 9.92
CA ALA A 644 1.84 43.26 9.83
C ALA A 644 0.43 42.65 9.90
N GLY A 645 0.33 41.31 9.91
CA GLY A 645 -0.92 40.57 10.07
C GLY A 645 -1.70 40.29 8.78
N ALA A 646 -1.03 40.30 7.63
CA ALA A 646 -1.61 39.84 6.37
C ALA A 646 -1.71 38.30 6.32
N ASN A 647 -2.80 37.79 5.76
CA ASN A 647 -3.09 36.36 5.64
C ASN A 647 -2.44 35.72 4.41
N ALA A 648 -2.21 36.51 3.36
CA ALA A 648 -1.56 36.06 2.14
C ALA A 648 -0.82 37.19 1.43
N TYR A 649 0.13 36.80 0.56
CA TYR A 649 0.99 37.72 -0.19
C TYR A 649 1.10 37.24 -1.65
N ILE A 650 0.92 38.14 -2.61
CA ILE A 650 0.91 37.84 -4.05
C ILE A 650 1.85 38.79 -4.79
N THR A 651 2.73 38.24 -5.63
CA THR A 651 3.68 39.00 -6.45
C THR A 651 3.09 39.44 -7.80
N LYS A 652 3.13 40.75 -8.11
CA LYS A 652 2.66 41.37 -9.37
C LYS A 652 3.46 40.90 -10.60
N ALA A 653 4.73 40.50 -10.44
CA ALA A 653 5.56 39.97 -11.53
C ALA A 653 5.04 38.63 -12.10
N SER A 654 4.20 37.93 -11.33
CA SER A 654 3.54 36.67 -11.69
C SER A 654 2.04 36.80 -11.44
N PHE A 655 1.43 37.93 -11.84
CA PHE A 655 0.01 38.16 -11.62
C PHE A 655 -0.83 37.19 -12.46
N ASN A 656 -1.07 36.00 -11.91
CA ASN A 656 -1.98 35.02 -12.44
C ASN A 656 -3.34 35.24 -11.75
N GLN A 657 -4.32 35.64 -12.55
CA GLN A 657 -5.72 35.84 -12.15
C GLN A 657 -6.27 34.65 -11.34
N GLU A 658 -5.84 33.43 -11.65
CA GLU A 658 -6.27 32.21 -10.95
C GLU A 658 -5.78 32.18 -9.50
N VAL A 659 -4.54 32.61 -9.23
CA VAL A 659 -3.93 32.57 -7.88
C VAL A 659 -4.60 33.56 -6.93
N LEU A 660 -4.93 34.78 -7.40
CA LEU A 660 -5.67 35.76 -6.59
C LEU A 660 -7.07 35.25 -6.24
N ILE A 661 -7.79 34.67 -7.22
CA ILE A 661 -9.15 34.16 -7.02
C ILE A 661 -9.14 32.92 -6.11
N GLU A 662 -8.21 31.99 -6.30
CA GLU A 662 -8.06 30.79 -5.45
C GLU A 662 -7.70 31.17 -4.01
N THR A 663 -6.80 32.14 -3.85
CA THR A 663 -6.44 32.66 -2.51
C THR A 663 -7.64 33.32 -1.83
N LEU A 664 -8.44 34.09 -2.57
CA LEU A 664 -9.68 34.68 -2.03
C LEU A 664 -10.73 33.62 -1.68
N LYS A 665 -11.00 32.63 -2.55
CA LYS A 665 -11.97 31.55 -2.28
C LYS A 665 -11.62 30.68 -1.06
N ARG A 666 -10.34 30.64 -0.70
CA ARG A 666 -9.86 29.91 0.49
C ARG A 666 -10.01 30.73 1.77
N LEU A 667 -10.10 32.05 1.66
CA LEU A 667 -10.13 33.00 2.79
C LEU A 667 -11.52 33.60 3.03
N VAL A 668 -12.34 33.71 1.98
CA VAL A 668 -13.73 34.21 1.92
C VAL A 668 -14.61 33.10 1.38
#